data_AF-A0A416EWH0-F1
#
_entry.id   AF-A0A416EWH0-F1
#
_cell.length_a   1.000
_cell.length_b   1.000
_cell.length_c   1.000
_cell.angle_alpha   90.00
_cell.angle_beta   90.00
_cell.angle_gamma   90.00
#
_symmetry.space_group_name_H-M   'P 1'
#
loop_
_entity.id
_entity.type
_entity.pdbx_description
1 polymer ?
#
loop_
_entity_poly.entity_id
_entity_poly.type
_entity_poly.pdbx_seq_one_letter_code
_entity_poly.pdbx_strand_id
1 'polypeptide(L)'
;MGLVVNLHHYFGQHAETIATALKAGVDAMSDDPRMVEQAAREAYELGILKEEDMDRSIRCMMETKLRLGVYDRENLNPYDRVTEDDIDSPKAREICKELSRESIVLLKNENGALPLDKALKAEDIAIVGPLGDTWYQDWYGGTAPYRTTFLQGMEVLKQENITFADGLDRVVFRCDGKGLAVAEDGTLQMADEPDVFIKEYWGEGSYTFKSVRTGKYLGARLSESQGEKPKMGQIAADREEAFDWFVMEIFHVEPQDDGSVVLTNRFHYPVYKDAEGFFSFEQTEGIPITMEVVENGIEKAVAAVRGKKQVLLALGCNSVINAKEEIDRNTLELPEEQEMLLDRIAEVNPNTVLVLFTNYPYTLQKAMEKLPAIIMSATGSQDMGSAMAEAVLGIYAPAGRLNMTWYESIDQLPDIDDYDIIKGKRTYRYFDGKELYPFGYGLTYTTFAYENYEVSLKDDRLLQISLDVRNTGDTASDEVVQIYGSALESCVKKPICQLLDFVRVKNIAPGETRHIALEIPVEELRFYDVISRRLMVEEGTYEIYAGASCKDKAVSAEIFIPGGKRGVRDLSAFTAADHYDDYENMYLTEGHFNFKAVRVQDETKEGVLVYRDCDLSDAAVLALHVKSERGGSVEAFVDGVSMGSFTGDTRTCEFRSAPKLDRYAEEEVKERNRYREPIYEDVEISLADRPQTDGVSEIRLVLKGDMRICYLRVLKNKSTGKIQMGVAN
;
A
#
# COMPACT_ATOMS: atom_id res chain seq x y z
N MET A 1 18.41 -9.32 -9.52
CA MET A 1 18.76 -10.40 -10.49
C MET A 1 18.34 -11.78 -10.03
N GLY A 2 18.60 -12.16 -8.76
CA GLY A 2 18.20 -13.46 -8.22
C GLY A 2 16.69 -13.71 -8.34
N LEU A 3 15.87 -12.73 -7.96
CA LEU A 3 14.40 -12.82 -8.09
C LEU A 3 13.95 -12.98 -9.55
N VAL A 4 14.51 -12.21 -10.48
CA VAL A 4 14.11 -12.21 -11.89
C VAL A 4 14.28 -13.58 -12.56
N VAL A 5 15.37 -14.27 -12.25
CA VAL A 5 15.69 -15.60 -12.82
C VAL A 5 15.05 -16.73 -12.01
N ASN A 6 15.21 -16.71 -10.68
CA ASN A 6 14.88 -17.86 -9.85
C ASN A 6 13.44 -17.85 -9.34
N LEU A 7 12.83 -16.68 -9.16
CA LEU A 7 11.47 -16.56 -8.63
C LEU A 7 10.46 -16.22 -9.73
N HIS A 8 10.74 -15.18 -10.52
CA HIS A 8 9.84 -14.72 -11.58
C HIS A 8 9.98 -15.56 -12.86
N HIS A 9 11.09 -16.27 -13.02
CA HIS A 9 11.43 -17.03 -14.24
C HIS A 9 11.33 -16.21 -15.53
N TYR A 10 11.58 -14.90 -15.43
CA TYR A 10 11.40 -13.97 -16.54
C TYR A 10 12.54 -14.10 -17.57
N PHE A 11 13.77 -14.29 -17.08
CA PHE A 11 14.93 -14.62 -17.90
C PHE A 11 15.52 -15.96 -17.49
N GLY A 12 16.16 -16.63 -18.45
CA GLY A 12 16.87 -17.88 -18.18
C GLY A 12 18.23 -17.66 -17.53
N GLN A 13 18.81 -16.46 -17.66
CA GLN A 13 20.17 -16.16 -17.23
C GLN A 13 20.29 -14.79 -16.55
N HIS A 14 21.22 -14.68 -15.60
CA HIS A 14 21.56 -13.40 -14.97
C HIS A 14 22.18 -12.42 -15.98
N ALA A 15 22.93 -12.92 -16.98
CA ALA A 15 23.51 -12.11 -18.06
C ALA A 15 22.45 -11.35 -18.88
N GLU A 16 21.35 -12.01 -19.23
CA GLU A 16 20.21 -11.37 -19.92
C GLU A 16 19.54 -10.31 -19.03
N THR A 17 19.44 -10.61 -17.73
CA THR A 17 18.85 -9.71 -16.74
C THR A 17 19.63 -8.40 -16.65
N ILE A 18 20.95 -8.46 -16.44
CA ILE A 18 21.78 -7.25 -16.28
C ILE A 18 21.87 -6.45 -17.58
N ALA A 19 21.99 -7.12 -18.73
CA ALA A 19 22.03 -6.44 -20.02
C ALA A 19 20.73 -5.67 -20.30
N THR A 20 19.58 -6.31 -20.05
CA THR A 20 18.28 -5.68 -20.25
C THR A 20 18.07 -4.54 -19.27
N ALA A 21 18.41 -4.71 -17.98
CA ALA A 21 18.25 -3.68 -16.97
C ALA A 21 19.08 -2.42 -17.30
N LEU A 22 20.34 -2.58 -17.69
CA LEU A 22 21.21 -1.47 -18.09
C LEU A 22 20.66 -0.72 -19.32
N LYS A 23 20.15 -1.44 -20.32
CA LYS A 23 19.54 -0.85 -21.53
C LYS A 23 18.20 -0.18 -21.24
N ALA A 24 17.45 -0.68 -20.26
CA ALA A 24 16.19 -0.10 -19.80
C ALA A 24 16.38 1.15 -18.94
N GLY A 25 17.61 1.52 -18.59
CA GLY A 25 17.90 2.73 -17.83
C GLY A 25 18.30 2.52 -16.38
N VAL A 26 18.41 1.27 -15.90
CA VAL A 26 18.84 0.97 -14.52
C VAL A 26 20.35 1.18 -14.42
N ASP A 27 20.79 1.96 -13.44
CA ASP A 27 22.21 2.35 -13.31
C ASP A 27 22.95 1.64 -12.15
N ALA A 28 22.23 1.00 -11.23
CA ALA A 28 22.79 0.30 -10.08
C ALA A 28 21.98 -0.96 -9.74
N MET A 29 22.66 -2.00 -9.23
CA MET A 29 22.06 -3.26 -8.78
C MET A 29 22.32 -3.42 -7.27
N SER A 30 21.29 -3.78 -6.50
CA SER A 30 21.39 -4.06 -5.05
C SER A 30 21.73 -5.52 -4.73
N ASP A 31 21.85 -6.37 -5.75
CA ASP A 31 22.23 -7.79 -5.65
C ASP A 31 23.67 -8.00 -5.14
N ASP A 32 24.03 -9.26 -4.82
CA ASP A 32 25.40 -9.64 -4.46
C ASP A 32 26.41 -9.15 -5.53
N PRO A 33 27.46 -8.39 -5.14
CA PRO A 33 28.38 -7.78 -6.09
C PRO A 33 29.12 -8.77 -6.99
N ARG A 34 29.44 -9.98 -6.49
CA ARG A 34 30.13 -11.00 -7.30
C ARG A 34 29.20 -11.59 -8.34
N MET A 35 27.94 -11.79 -7.99
CA MET A 35 26.91 -12.21 -8.94
C MET A 35 26.71 -11.16 -10.04
N VAL A 36 26.63 -9.88 -9.65
CA VAL A 36 26.52 -8.74 -10.59
C VAL A 36 27.72 -8.68 -11.53
N GLU A 37 28.95 -8.77 -11.01
CA GLU A 37 30.16 -8.75 -11.81
C GLU A 37 30.22 -9.91 -12.80
N GLN A 38 29.92 -11.13 -12.34
CA GLN A 38 29.93 -12.32 -13.20
C GLN A 38 28.90 -12.22 -14.31
N ALA A 39 27.67 -11.80 -14.00
CA ALA A 39 26.61 -11.60 -14.98
C ALA A 39 26.98 -10.53 -16.01
N ALA A 40 27.60 -9.42 -15.59
CA ALA A 40 28.04 -8.37 -16.49
C ALA A 40 29.14 -8.85 -17.45
N ARG A 41 30.12 -9.60 -16.94
CA ARG A 41 31.20 -10.19 -17.75
C ARG A 41 30.64 -11.15 -18.79
N GLU A 42 29.78 -12.06 -18.36
CA GLU A 42 29.12 -13.01 -19.26
C GLU A 42 28.29 -12.29 -20.33
N ALA A 43 27.50 -11.29 -19.94
CA ALA A 43 26.72 -10.49 -20.87
C ALA A 43 27.59 -9.76 -21.92
N TYR A 44 28.76 -9.27 -21.50
CA TYR A 44 29.73 -8.64 -22.39
C TYR A 44 30.38 -9.65 -23.33
N GLU A 45 30.80 -10.82 -22.83
CA GLU A 45 31.40 -11.90 -23.63
C GLU A 45 30.40 -12.46 -24.67
N LEU A 46 29.12 -12.54 -24.31
CA LEU A 46 28.04 -12.91 -25.22
C LEU A 46 27.67 -11.81 -26.23
N GLY A 47 28.21 -10.59 -26.08
CA GLY A 47 27.92 -9.44 -26.94
C GLY A 47 26.52 -8.85 -26.76
N ILE A 48 25.75 -9.32 -25.78
CA ILE A 48 24.42 -8.77 -25.45
C ILE A 48 24.53 -7.47 -24.64
N LEU A 49 25.65 -7.25 -23.95
CA LEU A 49 25.98 -5.98 -23.29
C LEU A 49 27.19 -5.34 -23.97
N LYS A 50 27.13 -4.04 -24.25
CA LYS A 50 28.22 -3.29 -24.89
C LYS A 50 28.86 -2.28 -23.95
N GLU A 51 30.05 -1.80 -24.29
CA GLU A 51 30.72 -0.73 -23.54
C GLU A 51 29.87 0.54 -23.45
N GLU A 52 29.18 0.90 -24.53
CA GLU A 52 28.28 2.06 -24.56
C GLU A 52 27.14 1.98 -23.53
N ASP A 53 26.62 0.77 -23.27
CA ASP A 53 25.58 0.54 -22.26
C ASP A 53 26.14 0.76 -20.85
N MET A 54 27.37 0.28 -20.59
CA MET A 54 28.05 0.43 -19.29
C MET A 54 28.49 1.88 -19.05
N ASP A 55 29.03 2.55 -20.07
CA ASP A 55 29.47 3.95 -20.00
C ASP A 55 28.33 4.89 -19.61
N ARG A 56 27.12 4.63 -20.12
CA ARG A 56 25.90 5.38 -19.75
C ARG A 56 25.65 5.29 -18.24
N SER A 57 25.56 4.08 -17.70
CA SER A 57 25.28 3.86 -16.28
C SER A 57 26.38 4.41 -15.36
N ILE A 58 27.66 4.23 -15.75
CA ILE A 58 28.79 4.81 -15.03
C ILE A 58 28.71 6.34 -15.02
N ARG A 59 28.36 6.97 -16.15
CA ARG A 59 28.19 8.43 -16.23
C ARG A 59 27.10 8.92 -15.29
N CYS A 60 25.93 8.26 -15.27
CA CYS A 60 24.84 8.61 -14.34
C CYS A 60 25.28 8.53 -12.87
N MET A 61 25.97 7.44 -12.50
CA MET A 61 26.47 7.25 -11.13
C MET A 61 27.52 8.32 -10.77
N MET A 62 28.46 8.60 -11.67
CA MET A 62 29.50 9.61 -11.44
C MET A 62 28.92 11.02 -11.37
N GLU A 63 27.94 11.35 -12.20
CA GLU A 63 27.23 12.63 -12.13
C GLU A 63 26.54 12.82 -10.79
N THR A 64 25.90 11.76 -10.26
CA THR A 64 25.30 11.78 -8.92
C THR A 64 26.35 12.06 -7.86
N LYS A 65 27.48 11.34 -7.88
CA LYS A 65 28.59 11.55 -6.92
C LYS A 65 29.20 12.94 -7.01
N LEU A 66 29.33 13.50 -8.22
CA LEU A 66 29.81 14.86 -8.45
C LEU A 66 28.82 15.91 -7.89
N ARG A 67 27.52 15.74 -8.13
CA ARG A 67 26.48 16.65 -7.59
C ARG A 67 26.41 16.61 -6.06
N LEU A 68 26.69 15.45 -5.46
CA LEU A 68 26.81 15.28 -4.01
C LEU A 68 28.14 15.79 -3.43
N GLY A 69 29.06 16.27 -4.28
CA GLY A 69 30.35 16.80 -3.88
C GLY A 69 31.32 15.74 -3.32
N VAL A 70 31.14 14.46 -3.64
CA VAL A 70 31.98 13.35 -3.13
C VAL A 70 33.47 13.54 -3.49
N TYR A 71 33.74 14.27 -4.57
CA TYR A 71 35.08 14.58 -5.07
C TYR A 71 35.48 16.04 -4.84
N ASP A 72 34.66 16.81 -4.13
CA ASP A 72 35.00 18.19 -3.79
C ASP A 72 36.19 18.21 -2.83
N ARG A 73 36.91 19.33 -2.81
CA ARG A 73 37.95 19.53 -1.81
C ARG A 73 37.31 19.71 -0.44
N GLU A 74 37.99 19.21 0.58
CA GLU A 74 37.62 19.40 1.98
C GLU A 74 37.23 20.87 2.26
N ASN A 75 36.13 21.06 2.98
CA ASN A 75 35.48 22.33 3.32
C ASN A 75 34.71 23.03 2.19
N LEU A 76 34.59 22.42 1.02
CA LEU A 76 33.72 22.91 -0.06
C LEU A 76 32.40 22.13 -0.16
N ASN A 77 32.30 20.96 0.47
CA ASN A 77 31.07 20.18 0.53
C ASN A 77 30.27 20.56 1.80
N PRO A 78 28.97 20.90 1.70
CA PRO A 78 28.14 21.19 2.88
C PRO A 78 28.11 20.05 3.91
N TYR A 79 28.31 18.80 3.48
CA TYR A 79 28.34 17.63 4.35
C TYR A 79 29.63 17.49 5.17
N ASP A 80 30.73 18.18 4.81
CA ASP A 80 31.99 18.17 5.58
C ASP A 80 31.82 18.73 7.01
N ARG A 81 30.72 19.45 7.25
CA ARG A 81 30.39 20.07 8.54
C ARG A 81 29.44 19.24 9.40
N VAL A 82 28.90 18.14 8.86
CA VAL A 82 28.03 17.23 9.60
C VAL A 82 28.91 16.28 10.40
N THR A 83 28.65 16.21 11.71
CA THR A 83 29.44 15.42 12.66
C THR A 83 28.52 14.55 13.53
N GLU A 84 29.11 13.67 14.35
CA GLU A 84 28.34 12.90 15.33
C GLU A 84 27.60 13.80 16.34
N ASP A 85 28.06 15.03 16.60
CA ASP A 85 27.37 15.99 17.48
C ASP A 85 26.04 16.49 16.89
N ASP A 86 25.81 16.33 15.59
CA ASP A 86 24.55 16.67 14.94
C ASP A 86 23.49 15.57 15.14
N ILE A 87 23.93 14.33 15.43
CA ILE A 87 23.05 13.21 15.77
C ILE A 87 22.43 13.48 17.14
N ASP A 88 21.10 13.37 17.22
CA ASP A 88 20.35 13.58 18.45
C ASP A 88 20.58 14.97 19.10
N SER A 89 20.94 15.96 18.28
CA SER A 89 21.13 17.33 18.73
C SER A 89 19.81 17.92 19.28
N PRO A 90 19.86 18.93 20.18
CA PRO A 90 18.66 19.56 20.72
C PRO A 90 17.68 20.06 19.63
N LYS A 91 18.22 20.56 18.52
CA LYS A 91 17.43 20.98 17.36
C LYS A 91 16.74 19.81 16.67
N ALA A 92 17.44 18.68 16.49
CA ALA A 92 16.84 17.47 15.91
C ALA A 92 15.70 16.94 16.79
N ARG A 93 15.89 16.92 18.12
CA ARG A 93 14.85 16.53 19.08
C ARG A 93 13.62 17.43 19.02
N GLU A 94 13.80 18.74 18.89
CA GLU A 94 12.70 19.70 18.75
C GLU A 94 11.88 19.43 17.48
N ILE A 95 12.55 19.16 16.35
CA ILE A 95 11.91 18.78 15.08
C ILE A 95 11.16 17.45 15.21
N CYS A 96 11.77 16.42 15.83
CA CYS A 96 11.10 15.13 16.06
C CYS A 96 9.83 15.29 16.89
N LYS A 97 9.88 16.13 17.93
CA LYS A 97 8.73 16.41 18.79
C LYS A 97 7.64 17.18 18.06
N GLU A 98 8.00 18.20 17.27
CA GLU A 98 7.06 18.96 16.44
C GLU A 98 6.36 18.04 15.43
N LEU A 99 7.12 17.19 14.72
CA LEU A 99 6.57 16.23 13.76
C LEU A 99 5.61 15.26 14.45
N SER A 100 5.98 14.70 15.60
CA SER A 100 5.12 13.82 16.39
C SER A 100 3.81 14.49 16.80
N ARG A 101 3.86 15.77 17.20
CA ARG A 101 2.67 16.54 17.56
C ARG A 101 1.75 16.79 16.38
N GLU A 102 2.34 17.14 15.24
CA GLU A 102 1.64 17.51 14.01
C GLU A 102 1.04 16.31 13.26
N SER A 103 1.54 15.09 13.53
CA SER A 103 1.05 13.83 12.97
C SER A 103 -0.15 13.23 13.72
N ILE A 104 -0.47 13.69 14.93
CA ILE A 104 -1.59 13.16 15.71
C ILE A 104 -2.93 13.62 15.11
N VAL A 105 -3.81 12.65 14.85
CA VAL A 105 -5.14 12.87 14.26
C VAL A 105 -6.23 12.56 15.28
N LEU A 106 -7.11 13.52 15.55
CA LEU A 106 -8.31 13.30 16.34
C LEU A 106 -9.43 12.80 15.42
N LEU A 107 -9.83 11.54 15.57
CA LEU A 107 -10.79 10.88 14.68
C LEU A 107 -12.24 11.00 15.19
N LYS A 108 -12.42 11.12 16.50
CA LYS A 108 -13.73 11.30 17.12
C LYS A 108 -13.56 12.08 18.41
N ASN A 109 -14.48 13.02 18.69
CA ASN A 109 -14.55 13.71 19.96
C ASN A 109 -15.98 14.19 20.26
N GLU A 110 -16.73 13.42 21.03
CA GLU A 110 -18.09 13.73 21.46
C GLU A 110 -18.11 14.25 22.90
N ASN A 111 -19.04 15.15 23.18
CA ASN A 111 -19.31 15.67 24.53
C ASN A 111 -18.08 16.26 25.26
N GLY A 112 -17.05 16.69 24.51
CA GLY A 112 -15.82 17.23 25.07
C GLY A 112 -14.99 16.20 25.86
N ALA A 113 -15.03 14.92 25.46
CA ALA A 113 -14.24 13.87 26.11
C ALA A 113 -12.72 14.11 26.02
N LEU A 114 -12.26 14.77 24.95
CA LEU A 114 -10.92 15.33 24.85
C LEU A 114 -10.97 16.86 24.61
N PRO A 115 -9.98 17.62 25.13
CA PRO A 115 -8.90 17.17 26.00
C PRO A 115 -9.42 16.77 27.39
N LEU A 116 -8.65 15.97 28.12
CA LEU A 116 -9.01 15.56 29.47
C LEU A 116 -9.14 16.76 30.41
N ASP A 117 -10.06 16.64 31.37
CA ASP A 117 -10.21 17.63 32.43
C ASP A 117 -8.89 17.80 33.21
N LYS A 118 -8.40 19.04 33.24
CA LYS A 118 -7.18 19.43 33.95
C LYS A 118 -7.24 19.15 35.45
N ALA A 119 -8.44 19.02 36.02
CA ALA A 119 -8.65 18.67 37.43
C ALA A 119 -8.41 17.17 37.73
N LEU A 120 -8.34 16.30 36.72
CA LEU A 120 -8.07 14.87 36.92
C LEU A 120 -6.66 14.66 37.45
N LYS A 121 -6.56 13.95 38.58
CA LYS A 121 -5.30 13.50 39.16
C LYS A 121 -4.84 12.17 38.54
N ALA A 122 -3.59 11.77 38.79
CA ALA A 122 -3.09 10.49 38.32
C ALA A 122 -3.92 9.30 38.83
N GLU A 123 -4.36 9.35 40.11
CA GLU A 123 -5.23 8.34 40.72
C GLU A 123 -6.60 8.19 40.03
N ASP A 124 -7.07 9.22 39.33
CA ASP A 124 -8.37 9.23 38.62
C ASP A 124 -8.29 8.58 37.23
N ILE A 125 -7.07 8.37 36.71
CA ILE A 125 -6.80 7.90 35.36
C ILE A 125 -6.31 6.45 35.41
N ALA A 126 -6.73 5.66 34.42
CA ALA A 126 -6.08 4.40 34.09
C ALA A 126 -5.76 4.33 32.60
N ILE A 127 -4.58 3.81 32.28
CA ILE A 127 -4.19 3.43 30.93
C ILE A 127 -4.30 1.91 30.83
N VAL A 128 -4.96 1.40 29.80
CA VAL A 128 -5.09 -0.05 29.58
C VAL A 128 -4.84 -0.42 28.14
N GLY A 129 -4.36 -1.63 27.88
CA GLY A 129 -4.12 -2.14 26.53
C GLY A 129 -2.65 -2.29 26.15
N PRO A 130 -2.36 -3.14 25.15
CA PRO A 130 -0.99 -3.60 24.86
C PRO A 130 -0.05 -2.50 24.36
N LEU A 131 -0.60 -1.39 23.88
CA LEU A 131 0.18 -0.26 23.36
C LEU A 131 0.37 0.85 24.41
N GLY A 132 -0.10 0.66 25.65
CA GLY A 132 -0.04 1.70 26.68
C GLY A 132 1.38 1.99 27.18
N ASP A 133 2.22 0.96 27.28
CA ASP A 133 3.63 1.08 27.73
C ASP A 133 4.61 0.42 26.75
N THR A 134 4.31 0.52 25.45
CA THR A 134 5.11 -0.09 24.40
C THR A 134 5.52 0.92 23.35
N TRP A 135 6.69 0.70 22.76
CA TRP A 135 7.20 1.42 21.60
C TRP A 135 7.74 0.41 20.61
N TYR A 136 7.25 0.44 19.37
CA TYR A 136 7.71 -0.46 18.31
C TYR A 136 8.50 0.31 17.26
N GLN A 137 9.66 -0.25 16.92
CA GLN A 137 10.50 0.27 15.86
C GLN A 137 9.80 0.10 14.51
N ASP A 138 9.89 1.14 13.67
CA ASP A 138 9.48 1.04 12.27
C ASP A 138 10.63 0.51 11.41
N TRP A 139 10.29 -0.26 10.38
CA TRP A 139 11.26 -0.96 9.52
C TRP A 139 12.32 -0.03 8.92
N TYR A 140 11.93 1.18 8.52
CA TYR A 140 12.81 2.18 7.93
C TYR A 140 13.11 3.37 8.87
N GLY A 141 12.75 3.27 10.15
CA GLY A 141 12.87 4.34 11.15
C GLY A 141 14.27 4.55 11.75
N GLY A 142 15.21 3.64 11.51
CA GLY A 142 16.54 3.65 12.13
C GLY A 142 16.53 3.34 13.63
N THR A 143 17.69 3.45 14.27
CA THR A 143 17.83 3.21 15.73
C THR A 143 17.57 4.51 16.50
N ALA A 144 16.49 4.53 17.28
CA ALA A 144 16.15 5.67 18.12
C ALA A 144 17.14 5.82 19.30
N PRO A 145 17.83 6.97 19.48
CA PRO A 145 18.67 7.24 20.65
C PRO A 145 17.90 7.27 21.98
N TYR A 146 16.60 7.58 21.95
CA TYR A 146 15.68 7.45 23.09
C TYR A 146 14.27 7.13 22.62
N ARG A 147 13.43 6.64 23.54
CA ARG A 147 12.04 6.26 23.27
C ARG A 147 11.18 6.63 24.46
N THR A 148 10.01 7.19 24.22
CA THR A 148 9.03 7.46 25.29
C THR A 148 7.70 6.81 24.96
N THR A 149 7.26 5.90 25.84
CA THR A 149 5.96 5.25 25.75
C THR A 149 4.84 6.21 26.16
N PHE A 150 3.60 5.87 25.83
CA PHE A 150 2.45 6.70 26.21
C PHE A 150 2.29 6.81 27.73
N LEU A 151 2.43 5.69 28.46
CA LEU A 151 2.43 5.67 29.92
C LEU A 151 3.51 6.60 30.49
N GLN A 152 4.75 6.48 30.03
CA GLN A 152 5.86 7.33 30.47
C GLN A 152 5.58 8.82 30.22
N GLY A 153 5.05 9.16 29.04
CA GLY A 153 4.67 10.54 28.71
C GLY A 153 3.61 11.09 29.68
N MET A 154 2.59 10.29 29.99
CA MET A 154 1.52 10.65 30.93
C MET A 154 2.04 10.81 32.36
N GLU A 155 2.89 9.90 32.83
CA GLU A 155 3.49 9.95 34.18
C GLU A 155 4.43 11.15 34.35
N VAL A 156 5.22 11.48 33.33
CA VAL A 156 6.06 12.69 33.33
C VAL A 156 5.22 13.95 33.47
N LEU A 157 4.12 14.06 32.71
CA LEU A 157 3.26 15.24 32.75
C LEU A 157 2.41 15.34 34.02
N LYS A 158 2.00 14.20 34.60
CA LYS A 158 1.26 14.15 35.87
C LYS A 158 2.17 14.15 37.11
N GLN A 159 3.48 13.93 36.94
CA GLN A 159 4.49 13.83 38.00
C GLN A 159 4.16 12.76 39.04
N GLU A 160 3.46 11.70 38.61
CA GLU A 160 2.98 10.61 39.46
C GLU A 160 2.69 9.39 38.60
N ASN A 161 2.80 8.20 39.17
CA ASN A 161 2.52 6.95 38.46
C ASN A 161 1.04 6.85 38.10
N ILE A 162 0.76 6.34 36.91
CA ILE A 162 -0.60 6.11 36.41
C ILE A 162 -0.94 4.63 36.55
N THR A 163 -2.19 4.32 36.90
CA THR A 163 -2.63 2.92 36.93
C THR A 163 -2.57 2.32 35.53
N PHE A 164 -1.85 1.22 35.38
CA PHE A 164 -1.64 0.56 34.09
C PHE A 164 -1.97 -0.94 34.13
N ALA A 165 -2.58 -1.44 33.06
CA ALA A 165 -2.70 -2.87 32.78
C ALA A 165 -2.74 -3.14 31.25
N ASP A 166 -1.83 -3.96 30.73
CA ASP A 166 -1.73 -4.23 29.29
C ASP A 166 -2.94 -5.00 28.69
N GLY A 167 -3.76 -5.66 29.51
CA GLY A 167 -4.90 -6.45 29.03
C GLY A 167 -4.53 -7.81 28.42
N LEU A 168 -3.27 -8.24 28.52
CA LEU A 168 -2.73 -9.46 27.89
C LEU A 168 -2.74 -10.66 28.85
N ASP A 169 -3.04 -11.86 28.35
CA ASP A 169 -3.00 -13.05 29.19
C ASP A 169 -1.58 -13.42 29.59
N ARG A 170 -1.43 -13.95 30.80
CA ARG A 170 -0.20 -14.64 31.22
C ARG A 170 -0.44 -16.13 31.09
N VAL A 171 0.45 -16.80 30.39
CA VAL A 171 0.38 -18.23 30.12
C VAL A 171 1.61 -18.97 30.63
N VAL A 172 1.43 -20.25 30.93
CA VAL A 172 2.52 -21.20 31.14
C VAL A 172 2.37 -22.34 30.14
N PHE A 173 3.50 -22.92 29.74
CA PHE A 173 3.54 -24.06 28.84
C PHE A 173 3.93 -25.33 29.58
N ARG A 174 3.30 -26.46 29.23
CA ARG A 174 3.66 -27.78 29.74
C ARG A 174 3.81 -28.79 28.63
N CYS A 175 4.80 -29.67 28.76
CA CYS A 175 5.06 -30.78 27.85
C CYS A 175 5.41 -32.01 28.69
N ASP A 176 4.81 -33.17 28.38
CA ASP A 176 4.99 -34.43 29.12
C ASP A 176 4.85 -34.30 30.65
N GLY A 177 3.90 -33.47 31.09
CA GLY A 177 3.62 -33.22 32.51
C GLY A 177 4.62 -32.32 33.24
N LYS A 178 5.65 -31.80 32.56
CA LYS A 178 6.58 -30.79 33.11
C LYS A 178 6.29 -29.40 32.56
N GLY A 179 6.66 -28.37 33.32
CA GLY A 179 6.63 -26.98 32.84
C GLY A 179 7.75 -26.70 31.84
N LEU A 180 7.58 -25.67 31.02
CA LEU A 180 8.66 -25.09 30.21
C LEU A 180 9.16 -23.81 30.87
N ALA A 181 10.47 -23.65 30.94
CA ALA A 181 11.13 -22.49 31.52
C ALA A 181 12.32 -22.05 30.66
N VAL A 182 12.75 -20.80 30.85
CA VAL A 182 13.91 -20.21 30.18
C VAL A 182 15.17 -20.53 31.01
N ALA A 183 16.17 -21.17 30.42
CA ALA A 183 17.45 -21.44 31.06
C ALA A 183 18.27 -20.15 31.27
N GLU A 184 19.38 -20.24 32.00
CA GLU A 184 20.28 -19.09 32.22
C GLU A 184 20.86 -18.53 30.92
N ASP A 185 21.07 -19.39 29.92
CA ASP A 185 21.56 -19.01 28.59
C ASP A 185 20.43 -18.53 27.65
N GLY A 186 19.20 -18.41 28.15
CA GLY A 186 18.02 -17.98 27.40
C GLY A 186 17.27 -19.10 26.68
N THR A 187 17.78 -20.33 26.64
CA THR A 187 17.15 -21.43 25.88
C THR A 187 15.91 -21.97 26.58
N LEU A 188 14.96 -22.51 25.81
CA LEU A 188 13.77 -23.16 26.40
C LEU A 188 14.14 -24.57 26.90
N GLN A 189 13.74 -24.91 28.12
CA GLN A 189 14.00 -26.20 28.76
C GLN A 189 12.80 -26.71 29.55
N MET A 190 12.77 -28.02 29.82
CA MET A 190 11.79 -28.60 30.76
C MET A 190 12.20 -28.31 32.21
N ALA A 191 11.24 -27.93 33.04
CA ALA A 191 11.40 -27.63 34.46
C ALA A 191 10.20 -28.13 35.28
N ASP A 192 10.37 -28.28 36.59
CA ASP A 192 9.25 -28.66 37.47
C ASP A 192 8.26 -27.50 37.61
N GLU A 193 8.77 -26.28 37.75
CA GLU A 193 8.00 -25.03 37.74
C GLU A 193 8.16 -24.32 36.39
N PRO A 194 7.07 -24.01 35.67
CA PRO A 194 7.15 -23.28 34.41
C PRO A 194 7.45 -21.79 34.62
N ASP A 195 8.12 -21.17 33.64
CA ASP A 195 8.13 -19.71 33.54
C ASP A 195 6.79 -19.20 33.00
N VAL A 196 6.45 -17.97 33.39
CA VAL A 196 5.26 -17.26 32.90
C VAL A 196 5.63 -16.41 31.69
N PHE A 197 4.79 -16.46 30.66
CA PHE A 197 4.93 -15.68 29.44
C PHE A 197 3.72 -14.77 29.26
N ILE A 198 3.95 -13.54 28.81
CA ILE A 198 2.90 -12.65 28.31
C ILE A 198 2.55 -13.12 26.90
N LYS A 199 1.28 -13.46 26.67
CA LYS A 199 0.74 -13.82 25.36
C LYS A 199 0.22 -12.56 24.68
N GLU A 200 0.88 -12.17 23.60
CA GLU A 200 0.47 -11.07 22.73
C GLU A 200 -0.13 -11.63 21.46
N TYR A 201 -1.36 -11.21 21.12
CA TYR A 201 -2.02 -11.60 19.89
C TYR A 201 -2.17 -10.41 18.95
N TRP A 202 -1.64 -10.55 17.74
CA TRP A 202 -1.59 -9.49 16.74
C TRP A 202 -2.60 -9.69 15.61
N GLY A 203 -3.50 -10.68 15.68
CA GLY A 203 -4.43 -10.97 14.59
C GLY A 203 -3.85 -11.98 13.58
N GLU A 204 -4.71 -12.50 12.70
CA GLU A 204 -4.33 -13.43 11.63
C GLU A 204 -3.51 -14.64 12.13
N GLY A 205 -3.79 -15.11 13.36
CA GLY A 205 -3.11 -16.25 13.98
C GLY A 205 -1.68 -15.97 14.49
N SER A 206 -1.20 -14.72 14.43
CA SER A 206 0.15 -14.34 14.85
C SER A 206 0.24 -14.01 16.34
N TYR A 207 1.05 -14.78 17.06
CA TYR A 207 1.33 -14.59 18.49
C TYR A 207 2.80 -14.30 18.75
N THR A 208 3.07 -13.49 19.79
CA THR A 208 4.39 -13.36 20.41
C THR A 208 4.31 -13.74 21.88
N PHE A 209 5.39 -14.31 22.41
CA PHE A 209 5.48 -14.71 23.82
C PHE A 209 6.68 -14.06 24.49
N LYS A 210 6.42 -13.22 25.50
CA LYS A 210 7.47 -12.50 26.24
C LYS A 210 7.62 -13.07 27.64
N SER A 211 8.80 -13.56 28.01
CA SER A 211 9.04 -14.08 29.35
C SER A 211 8.89 -12.96 30.38
N VAL A 212 8.03 -13.18 31.37
CA VAL A 212 7.83 -12.23 32.48
C VAL A 212 9.11 -12.10 33.33
N ARG A 213 9.87 -13.19 33.46
CA ARG A 213 11.07 -13.23 34.30
C ARG A 213 12.25 -12.48 33.67
N THR A 214 12.45 -12.63 32.37
CA THR A 214 13.61 -12.04 31.68
C THR A 214 13.28 -10.76 30.92
N GLY A 215 12.00 -10.52 30.61
CA GLY A 215 11.57 -9.41 29.76
C GLY A 215 11.85 -9.64 28.28
N LYS A 216 12.21 -10.86 27.86
CA LYS A 216 12.66 -11.17 26.50
C LYS A 216 11.66 -12.02 25.72
N TYR A 217 11.63 -11.82 24.41
CA TYR A 217 10.77 -12.55 23.48
C TYR A 217 11.32 -13.94 23.17
N LEU A 218 10.43 -14.93 23.24
CA LEU A 218 10.65 -16.28 22.73
C LEU A 218 10.73 -16.23 21.21
N GLY A 219 11.65 -16.98 20.62
CA GLY A 219 11.81 -17.10 19.17
C GLY A 219 12.87 -18.13 18.78
N ALA A 220 13.07 -18.32 17.48
CA ALA A 220 14.12 -19.19 16.97
C ALA A 220 15.48 -18.46 16.87
N ARG A 221 16.55 -19.11 17.32
CA ARG A 221 17.93 -18.66 17.04
C ARG A 221 18.32 -18.97 15.60
N LEU A 222 18.67 -17.92 14.85
CA LEU A 222 19.01 -18.01 13.42
C LEU A 222 20.51 -18.03 13.08
N SER A 223 21.47 -17.85 14.01
CA SER A 223 22.90 -17.96 13.64
C SER A 223 23.89 -18.25 14.78
N GLU A 224 25.08 -18.70 14.36
CA GLU A 224 26.26 -19.03 15.17
C GLU A 224 26.76 -17.88 16.05
N SER A 225 26.34 -17.83 17.32
CA SER A 225 26.94 -16.93 18.31
C SER A 225 28.41 -17.32 18.51
N GLN A 226 29.29 -16.32 18.51
CA GLN A 226 30.74 -16.53 18.62
C GLN A 226 31.09 -17.36 19.88
N GLY A 227 31.60 -18.57 19.66
CA GLY A 227 32.23 -19.40 20.70
C GLY A 227 31.74 -20.85 20.76
N GLU A 228 30.47 -21.09 20.45
CA GLU A 228 29.87 -22.43 20.31
C GLU A 228 28.95 -22.43 19.09
N LYS A 229 28.73 -23.57 18.42
CA LYS A 229 27.78 -23.65 17.30
C LYS A 229 26.36 -23.78 17.86
N PRO A 230 25.51 -22.73 17.93
CA PRO A 230 24.09 -22.92 18.13
C PRO A 230 23.57 -23.81 17.01
N LYS A 231 22.82 -24.84 17.43
CA LYS A 231 22.03 -25.65 16.50
C LYS A 231 20.96 -24.72 15.92
N MET A 232 20.96 -24.58 14.60
CA MET A 232 19.99 -23.77 13.85
C MET A 232 18.56 -24.10 14.32
N GLY A 233 17.74 -23.09 14.61
CA GLY A 233 16.34 -23.29 14.97
C GLY A 233 16.07 -23.57 16.45
N GLN A 234 17.07 -23.50 17.34
CA GLN A 234 16.85 -23.57 18.79
C GLN A 234 15.85 -22.51 19.27
N ILE A 235 14.91 -22.90 20.14
CA ILE A 235 13.97 -21.96 20.76
C ILE A 235 14.61 -21.32 21.99
N ALA A 236 14.62 -20.00 22.05
CA ALA A 236 15.18 -19.22 23.16
C ALA A 236 14.39 -17.92 23.39
N ALA A 237 14.39 -17.44 24.64
CA ALA A 237 13.88 -16.13 25.03
C ALA A 237 15.03 -15.15 25.31
N ASP A 238 15.67 -14.64 24.25
CA ASP A 238 16.86 -13.79 24.33
C ASP A 238 16.79 -12.49 23.54
N ARG A 239 15.67 -12.21 22.86
CA ARG A 239 15.44 -11.00 22.08
C ARG A 239 14.71 -9.92 22.88
N GLU A 240 15.18 -8.67 22.75
CA GLU A 240 14.55 -7.51 23.40
C GLU A 240 13.25 -7.09 22.67
N GLU A 241 13.19 -7.32 21.35
CA GLU A 241 12.10 -6.92 20.47
C GLU A 241 11.85 -7.99 19.40
N ALA A 242 10.61 -8.09 18.93
CA ALA A 242 10.24 -8.87 17.74
C ALA A 242 10.51 -8.02 16.48
N PHE A 243 11.76 -8.01 15.99
CA PHE A 243 12.20 -7.18 14.86
C PHE A 243 13.34 -7.85 14.09
N ASP A 244 13.07 -8.30 12.86
CA ASP A 244 14.04 -8.79 11.88
C ASP A 244 13.33 -8.93 10.51
N TRP A 245 14.08 -9.17 9.43
CA TRP A 245 13.53 -9.48 8.10
C TRP A 245 12.61 -10.70 8.21
N PHE A 246 13.12 -11.70 8.93
CA PHE A 246 12.37 -12.86 9.38
C PHE A 246 12.16 -12.77 10.89
N VAL A 247 11.11 -12.06 11.32
CA VAL A 247 10.65 -12.03 12.72
C VAL A 247 10.40 -13.45 13.21
N MET A 248 11.33 -14.02 13.98
CA MET A 248 11.29 -15.41 14.44
C MET A 248 10.55 -15.57 15.78
N GLU A 249 10.08 -14.47 16.33
CA GLU A 249 9.30 -14.39 17.55
C GLU A 249 7.81 -14.64 17.27
N ILE A 250 7.42 -14.75 16.00
CA ILE A 250 6.05 -15.10 15.59
C ILE A 250 5.83 -16.60 15.77
N PHE A 251 4.79 -16.91 16.54
CA PHE A 251 4.24 -18.24 16.72
C PHE A 251 2.80 -18.30 16.21
N HIS A 252 2.41 -19.45 15.66
CA HIS A 252 1.01 -19.82 15.53
C HIS A 252 0.65 -20.84 16.61
N VAL A 253 -0.60 -20.78 17.08
CA VAL A 253 -1.15 -21.69 18.08
C VAL A 253 -2.21 -22.54 17.40
N GLU A 254 -1.93 -23.83 17.23
CA GLU A 254 -2.81 -24.78 16.53
C GLU A 254 -3.50 -25.72 17.54
N PRO A 255 -4.78 -25.50 17.87
CA PRO A 255 -5.49 -26.32 18.85
C PRO A 255 -5.64 -27.77 18.40
N GLN A 256 -5.57 -28.70 19.36
CA GLN A 256 -5.75 -30.14 19.15
C GLN A 256 -7.05 -30.63 19.82
N ASP A 257 -7.58 -31.77 19.36
CA ASP A 257 -8.83 -32.36 19.86
C ASP A 257 -8.78 -32.73 21.36
N ASP A 258 -7.59 -32.96 21.91
CA ASP A 258 -7.37 -33.32 23.32
C ASP A 258 -7.18 -32.10 24.25
N GLY A 259 -7.29 -30.88 23.70
CA GLY A 259 -7.11 -29.62 24.42
C GLY A 259 -5.67 -29.15 24.55
N SER A 260 -4.69 -29.89 24.01
CA SER A 260 -3.33 -29.39 23.79
C SER A 260 -3.27 -28.45 22.57
N VAL A 261 -2.13 -27.83 22.37
CA VAL A 261 -1.80 -27.03 21.19
C VAL A 261 -0.50 -27.52 20.57
N VAL A 262 -0.39 -27.38 19.26
CA VAL A 262 0.89 -27.41 18.56
C VAL A 262 1.30 -25.96 18.32
N LEU A 263 2.50 -25.60 18.77
CA LEU A 263 3.08 -24.30 18.45
C LEU A 263 3.90 -24.43 17.18
N THR A 264 3.75 -23.50 16.24
CA THR A 264 4.57 -23.45 15.02
C THR A 264 5.20 -22.07 14.86
N ASN A 265 6.34 -21.97 14.17
CA ASN A 265 6.94 -20.68 13.84
C ASN A 265 6.22 -19.99 12.67
N ARG A 266 6.71 -18.82 12.25
CA ARG A 266 6.22 -18.08 11.07
C ARG A 266 6.13 -18.88 9.76
N PHE A 267 6.89 -19.97 9.63
CA PHE A 267 6.93 -20.84 8.45
C PHE A 267 6.05 -22.09 8.62
N HIS A 268 5.24 -22.15 9.68
CA HIS A 268 4.46 -23.31 10.09
C HIS A 268 5.30 -24.55 10.42
N TYR A 269 6.57 -24.37 10.82
CA TYR A 269 7.37 -25.49 11.33
C TYR A 269 7.05 -25.68 12.80
N PRO A 270 6.56 -26.85 13.22
CA PRO A 270 6.17 -27.09 14.60
C PRO A 270 7.36 -27.18 15.55
N VAL A 271 7.06 -26.92 16.83
CA VAL A 271 7.99 -27.18 17.93
C VAL A 271 8.25 -28.68 18.01
N TYR A 272 9.52 -29.02 17.99
CA TYR A 272 10.06 -30.36 18.16
C TYR A 272 10.94 -30.40 19.42
N LYS A 273 10.96 -31.57 20.08
CA LYS A 273 11.84 -31.87 21.21
C LYS A 273 12.65 -33.12 20.92
N ASP A 274 13.97 -33.02 20.95
CA ASP A 274 14.85 -34.18 20.79
C ASP A 274 14.93 -35.06 22.06
N ALA A 275 15.66 -36.17 21.98
CA ALA A 275 15.81 -37.12 23.08
C ALA A 275 16.55 -36.52 24.29
N GLU A 276 17.36 -35.49 24.07
CA GLU A 276 18.10 -34.74 25.06
C GLU A 276 17.26 -33.60 25.68
N GLY A 277 16.03 -33.38 25.20
CA GLY A 277 15.11 -32.35 25.71
C GLY A 277 15.31 -30.96 25.11
N PHE A 278 16.00 -30.87 23.96
CA PHE A 278 16.25 -29.62 23.26
C PHE A 278 15.05 -29.22 22.40
N PHE A 279 14.58 -27.99 22.55
CA PHE A 279 13.45 -27.44 21.80
C PHE A 279 13.91 -26.68 20.56
N SER A 280 13.31 -27.01 19.43
CA SER A 280 13.60 -26.42 18.12
C SER A 280 12.35 -26.38 17.23
N PHE A 281 12.45 -25.74 16.07
CA PHE A 281 11.44 -25.85 15.02
C PHE A 281 11.92 -26.78 13.91
N GLU A 282 11.11 -27.76 13.54
CA GLU A 282 11.47 -28.77 12.55
C GLU A 282 10.31 -29.05 11.59
N GLN A 283 10.59 -29.44 10.35
CA GLN A 283 9.58 -29.88 9.37
C GLN A 283 9.13 -31.32 9.65
N THR A 284 8.63 -31.57 10.86
CA THR A 284 8.19 -32.90 11.33
C THR A 284 6.81 -32.81 11.98
N GLU A 285 6.33 -33.92 12.56
CA GLU A 285 5.19 -33.88 13.48
C GLU A 285 5.56 -33.08 14.74
N GLY A 286 4.67 -32.17 15.16
CA GLY A 286 4.86 -31.33 16.33
C GLY A 286 4.57 -32.05 17.64
N ILE A 287 5.17 -31.58 18.73
CA ILE A 287 4.86 -32.11 20.06
C ILE A 287 3.60 -31.44 20.63
N PRO A 288 2.73 -32.18 21.34
CA PRO A 288 1.60 -31.57 22.04
C PRO A 288 2.12 -30.76 23.24
N ILE A 289 1.64 -29.53 23.36
CA ILE A 289 1.94 -28.61 24.46
C ILE A 289 0.63 -28.19 25.11
N THR A 290 0.54 -28.24 26.44
CA THR A 290 -0.58 -27.60 27.16
C THR A 290 -0.21 -26.14 27.39
N MET A 291 -1.03 -25.21 26.90
CA MET A 291 -0.92 -23.79 27.19
C MET A 291 -2.00 -23.40 28.19
N GLU A 292 -1.61 -23.06 29.42
CA GLU A 292 -2.53 -22.75 30.52
C GLU A 292 -2.51 -21.25 30.82
N VAL A 293 -3.67 -20.59 30.83
CA VAL A 293 -3.80 -19.19 31.27
C VAL A 293 -3.74 -19.15 32.80
N VAL A 294 -2.71 -18.50 33.35
CA VAL A 294 -2.49 -18.35 34.80
C VAL A 294 -2.93 -16.99 35.34
N GLU A 295 -3.01 -15.97 34.48
CA GLU A 295 -3.64 -14.68 34.79
C GLU A 295 -4.41 -14.22 33.55
N ASN A 296 -5.71 -13.94 33.70
CA ASN A 296 -6.52 -13.38 32.63
C ASN A 296 -6.26 -11.88 32.50
N GLY A 297 -5.73 -11.46 31.36
CA GLY A 297 -5.32 -10.07 31.12
C GLY A 297 -6.49 -9.10 31.11
N ILE A 298 -7.58 -9.49 30.45
CA ILE A 298 -8.79 -8.66 30.33
C ILE A 298 -9.41 -8.42 31.71
N GLU A 299 -9.55 -9.44 32.55
CA GLU A 299 -10.12 -9.28 33.89
C GLU A 299 -9.23 -8.42 34.79
N LYS A 300 -7.90 -8.49 34.63
CA LYS A 300 -6.95 -7.60 35.31
C LYS A 300 -7.11 -6.15 34.86
N ALA A 301 -7.26 -5.91 33.55
CA ALA A 301 -7.52 -4.57 33.01
C ALA A 301 -8.88 -4.03 33.49
N VAL A 302 -9.93 -4.86 33.50
CA VAL A 302 -11.24 -4.52 34.07
C VAL A 302 -11.12 -4.13 35.55
N ALA A 303 -10.34 -4.86 36.35
CA ALA A 303 -10.09 -4.50 37.74
C ALA A 303 -9.38 -3.15 37.88
N ALA A 304 -8.41 -2.86 37.00
CA ALA A 304 -7.63 -1.61 37.02
C ALA A 304 -8.46 -0.35 36.71
N VAL A 305 -9.51 -0.48 35.89
CA VAL A 305 -10.36 0.67 35.49
C VAL A 305 -11.55 0.93 36.42
N ARG A 306 -11.87 0.00 37.33
CA ARG A 306 -12.99 0.16 38.27
C ARG A 306 -12.76 1.35 39.20
N GLY A 307 -13.73 2.25 39.24
CA GLY A 307 -13.69 3.45 40.08
C GLY A 307 -12.83 4.60 39.52
N LYS A 308 -12.21 4.42 38.35
CA LYS A 308 -11.49 5.48 37.64
C LYS A 308 -12.48 6.45 37.00
N LYS A 309 -12.14 7.73 36.98
CA LYS A 309 -12.96 8.77 36.32
C LYS A 309 -12.75 8.78 34.82
N GLN A 310 -11.53 8.44 34.38
CA GLN A 310 -11.11 8.45 32.99
C GLN A 310 -10.30 7.20 32.67
N VAL A 311 -10.59 6.58 31.52
CA VAL A 311 -9.82 5.48 30.97
C VAL A 311 -9.25 5.87 29.61
N LEU A 312 -7.99 5.51 29.39
CA LEU A 312 -7.27 5.65 28.13
C LEU A 312 -6.93 4.24 27.64
N LEU A 313 -7.68 3.76 26.65
CA LEU A 313 -7.53 2.42 26.07
C LEU A 313 -6.55 2.50 24.89
N ALA A 314 -5.34 1.96 25.05
CA ALA A 314 -4.26 1.99 24.08
C ALA A 314 -4.20 0.70 23.25
N LEU A 315 -4.66 0.77 22.00
CA LEU A 315 -4.73 -0.36 21.05
C LEU A 315 -3.97 -0.05 19.75
N GLY A 316 -3.82 -1.04 18.88
CA GLY A 316 -3.29 -0.85 17.54
C GLY A 316 -2.40 -2.00 17.07
N CYS A 317 -1.29 -1.67 16.41
CA CYS A 317 -0.44 -2.64 15.73
C CYS A 317 0.98 -2.75 16.28
N ASN A 318 1.61 -3.89 15.99
CA ASN A 318 3.06 -3.98 15.93
C ASN A 318 3.53 -3.66 14.50
N SER A 319 4.50 -2.76 14.37
CA SER A 319 4.96 -2.19 13.09
C SER A 319 5.58 -3.20 12.11
N VAL A 320 5.97 -4.41 12.56
CA VAL A 320 6.67 -5.40 11.72
C VAL A 320 6.05 -6.80 11.74
N ILE A 321 5.05 -7.03 12.59
CA ILE A 321 4.33 -8.31 12.63
C ILE A 321 3.13 -8.26 11.69
N ASN A 322 2.30 -7.23 11.84
CA ASN A 322 1.02 -7.15 11.17
C ASN A 322 1.12 -6.82 9.67
N ALA A 323 1.99 -5.87 9.32
CA ALA A 323 2.22 -5.46 7.93
C ALA A 323 3.64 -4.94 7.81
N LYS A 324 4.38 -5.43 6.81
CA LYS A 324 5.73 -4.96 6.48
C LYS A 324 6.05 -5.30 5.03
N GLU A 325 7.25 -4.95 4.58
CA GLU A 325 7.75 -5.49 3.32
C GLU A 325 7.62 -7.02 3.30
N GLU A 326 7.06 -7.54 2.20
CA GLU A 326 6.70 -8.95 1.96
C GLU A 326 5.42 -9.46 2.66
N ILE A 327 4.77 -8.67 3.53
CA ILE A 327 3.62 -9.10 4.33
C ILE A 327 2.50 -8.05 4.27
N ASP A 328 1.46 -8.37 3.51
CA ASP A 328 0.19 -7.64 3.49
C ASP A 328 -0.79 -8.22 4.51
N ARG A 329 -1.69 -7.38 5.03
CA ARG A 329 -2.82 -7.82 5.86
C ARG A 329 -3.96 -8.33 4.98
N ASN A 330 -4.63 -9.40 5.40
CA ASN A 330 -5.84 -9.89 4.73
C ASN A 330 -7.13 -9.35 5.37
N THR A 331 -7.01 -8.49 6.38
CA THR A 331 -8.14 -7.84 7.05
C THR A 331 -7.83 -6.39 7.44
N LEU A 332 -8.88 -5.59 7.57
CA LEU A 332 -8.82 -4.24 8.14
C LEU A 332 -9.27 -4.21 9.61
N GLU A 333 -9.65 -5.33 10.21
CA GLU A 333 -10.15 -5.39 11.59
C GLU A 333 -9.02 -5.29 12.62
N LEU A 334 -9.33 -4.80 13.82
CA LEU A 334 -8.42 -4.91 14.97
C LEU A 334 -8.27 -6.39 15.35
N PRO A 335 -7.13 -6.79 15.95
CA PRO A 335 -6.97 -8.14 16.48
C PRO A 335 -8.10 -8.50 17.44
N GLU A 336 -8.62 -9.72 17.33
CA GLU A 336 -9.85 -10.13 18.01
C GLU A 336 -9.75 -9.97 19.54
N GLU A 337 -8.59 -10.27 20.14
CA GLU A 337 -8.37 -10.08 21.59
C GLU A 337 -8.34 -8.59 22.00
N GLN A 338 -7.90 -7.69 21.12
CA GLN A 338 -7.96 -6.25 21.35
C GLN A 338 -9.40 -5.72 21.24
N GLU A 339 -10.21 -6.24 20.31
CA GLU A 339 -11.64 -5.93 20.26
C GLU A 339 -12.39 -6.41 21.51
N MET A 340 -12.09 -7.63 21.99
CA MET A 340 -12.64 -8.14 23.24
C MET A 340 -12.27 -7.24 24.42
N LEU A 341 -11.02 -6.77 24.49
CA LEU A 341 -10.60 -5.82 25.52
C LEU A 341 -11.38 -4.51 25.42
N LEU A 342 -11.56 -3.95 24.22
CA LEU A 342 -12.36 -2.75 23.99
C LEU A 342 -13.77 -2.90 24.55
N ASP A 343 -14.44 -4.00 24.19
CA ASP A 343 -15.81 -4.25 24.61
C ASP A 343 -15.93 -4.30 26.13
N ARG A 344 -15.06 -5.07 26.79
CA ARG A 344 -15.09 -5.26 28.24
C ARG A 344 -14.75 -3.99 29.02
N ILE A 345 -13.83 -3.16 28.52
CA ILE A 345 -13.48 -1.89 29.16
C ILE A 345 -14.59 -0.85 28.99
N ALA A 346 -15.15 -0.73 27.79
CA ALA A 346 -16.25 0.20 27.51
C ALA A 346 -17.51 -0.11 28.34
N GLU A 347 -17.81 -1.39 28.58
CA GLU A 347 -18.90 -1.82 29.46
C GLU A 347 -18.71 -1.36 30.92
N VAL A 348 -17.47 -1.36 31.41
CA VAL A 348 -17.15 -1.05 32.81
C VAL A 348 -17.02 0.45 33.03
N ASN A 349 -16.48 1.17 32.04
CA ASN A 349 -16.29 2.62 32.12
C ASN A 349 -16.66 3.31 30.80
N PRO A 350 -17.79 4.03 30.74
CA PRO A 350 -18.20 4.75 29.52
C PRO A 350 -17.31 5.97 29.22
N ASN A 351 -16.51 6.45 30.18
CA ASN A 351 -15.52 7.51 29.97
C ASN A 351 -14.19 6.91 29.47
N THR A 352 -14.26 6.10 28.42
CA THR A 352 -13.09 5.47 27.81
C THR A 352 -12.75 6.15 26.49
N VAL A 353 -11.51 6.61 26.34
CA VAL A 353 -11.00 7.16 25.09
C VAL A 353 -10.08 6.14 24.44
N LEU A 354 -10.25 5.90 23.14
CA LEU A 354 -9.32 5.08 22.36
C LEU A 354 -8.10 5.92 21.97
N VAL A 355 -6.94 5.49 22.41
CA VAL A 355 -5.62 5.98 21.99
C VAL A 355 -5.05 4.94 21.03
N LEU A 356 -5.09 5.23 19.74
CA LEU A 356 -4.73 4.28 18.69
C LEU A 356 -3.33 4.53 18.17
N PHE A 357 -2.49 3.49 18.18
CA PHE A 357 -1.16 3.51 17.59
C PHE A 357 -1.14 2.60 16.36
N THR A 358 -1.20 3.19 15.16
CA THR A 358 -1.30 2.42 13.91
C THR A 358 -0.63 3.10 12.71
N ASN A 359 0.00 2.28 11.86
CA ASN A 359 0.65 2.75 10.62
C ASN A 359 -0.27 2.62 9.39
N TYR A 360 -1.49 2.11 9.58
CA TYR A 360 -2.45 1.85 8.50
C TYR A 360 -3.90 1.88 9.02
N PRO A 361 -4.91 1.87 8.12
CA PRO A 361 -6.32 1.92 8.52
C PRO A 361 -6.79 0.67 9.28
N TYR A 362 -7.68 0.89 10.25
CA TYR A 362 -8.50 -0.14 10.88
C TYR A 362 -10.00 0.17 10.70
N THR A 363 -10.85 -0.85 10.59
CA THR A 363 -12.30 -0.74 10.72
C THR A 363 -12.65 -0.55 12.20
N LEU A 364 -13.10 0.65 12.58
CA LEU A 364 -13.28 1.06 13.99
C LEU A 364 -14.74 1.30 14.38
N GLN A 365 -15.71 0.67 13.70
CA GLN A 365 -17.14 0.93 13.94
C GLN A 365 -17.55 0.67 15.38
N LYS A 366 -17.09 -0.44 15.98
CA LYS A 366 -17.36 -0.75 17.40
C LYS A 366 -16.84 0.35 18.32
N ALA A 367 -15.62 0.84 18.07
CA ALA A 367 -15.04 1.93 18.83
C ALA A 367 -15.83 3.23 18.64
N MET A 368 -16.22 3.54 17.40
CA MET A 368 -17.03 4.72 17.09
C MET A 368 -18.43 4.68 17.73
N GLU A 369 -19.02 3.51 17.90
CA GLU A 369 -20.31 3.36 18.57
C GLU A 369 -20.17 3.51 20.10
N LYS A 370 -19.16 2.86 20.69
CA LYS A 370 -19.05 2.71 22.15
C LYS A 370 -18.30 3.82 22.86
N LEU A 371 -17.35 4.48 22.19
CA LEU A 371 -16.38 5.37 22.83
C LEU A 371 -16.64 6.82 22.46
N PRO A 372 -16.60 7.77 23.40
CA PRO A 372 -16.82 9.19 23.11
C PRO A 372 -15.68 9.84 22.30
N ALA A 373 -14.45 9.32 22.36
CA ALA A 373 -13.34 9.86 21.57
C ALA A 373 -12.34 8.81 21.10
N ILE A 374 -11.73 9.11 19.95
CA ILE A 374 -10.69 8.30 19.30
C ILE A 374 -9.60 9.28 18.83
N ILE A 375 -8.37 9.06 19.27
CA ILE A 375 -7.19 9.82 18.86
C ILE A 375 -6.11 8.85 18.37
N MET A 376 -5.41 9.21 17.30
CA MET A 376 -4.53 8.30 16.57
C MET A 376 -3.15 8.93 16.33
N SER A 377 -2.11 8.11 16.42
CA SER A 377 -0.76 8.40 15.93
C SER A 377 -0.20 7.19 15.19
N ALA A 378 0.67 7.44 14.22
CA ALA A 378 1.62 6.41 13.75
C ALA A 378 2.63 6.05 14.85
N THR A 379 3.26 4.88 14.72
CA THR A 379 4.33 4.41 15.61
C THR A 379 5.71 4.82 15.09
N GLY A 380 6.77 4.48 15.82
CA GLY A 380 8.16 4.61 15.34
C GLY A 380 8.83 5.97 15.58
N SER A 381 8.09 7.01 15.95
CA SER A 381 8.72 8.26 16.42
C SER A 381 9.19 8.15 17.87
N GLN A 382 10.39 8.67 18.16
CA GLN A 382 11.00 8.68 19.50
C GLN A 382 10.11 9.35 20.56
N ASP A 383 9.40 10.40 20.16
CA ASP A 383 8.54 11.24 21.00
C ASP A 383 7.05 10.90 20.88
N MET A 384 6.68 9.78 20.24
CA MET A 384 5.27 9.43 19.98
C MET A 384 4.42 9.42 21.27
N GLY A 385 4.94 8.86 22.37
CA GLY A 385 4.22 8.78 23.64
C GLY A 385 4.08 10.14 24.32
N SER A 386 5.15 10.95 24.32
CA SER A 386 5.15 12.32 24.84
C SER A 386 4.16 13.20 24.11
N ALA A 387 4.19 13.19 22.77
CA ALA A 387 3.28 13.99 21.95
C ALA A 387 1.81 13.57 22.16
N MET A 388 1.53 12.27 22.23
CA MET A 388 0.19 11.75 22.51
C MET A 388 -0.32 12.18 23.89
N ALA A 389 0.53 12.09 24.92
CA ALA A 389 0.19 12.53 26.27
C ALA A 389 -0.11 14.03 26.32
N GLU A 390 0.68 14.85 25.62
CA GLU A 390 0.45 16.29 25.50
C GLU A 390 -0.88 16.62 24.79
N ALA A 391 -1.23 15.88 23.74
CA ALA A 391 -2.49 16.04 23.02
C ALA A 391 -3.68 15.70 23.92
N VAL A 392 -3.69 14.51 24.52
CA VAL A 392 -4.78 14.04 25.38
C VAL A 392 -5.02 14.97 26.58
N LEU A 393 -3.96 15.58 27.13
CA LEU A 393 -4.05 16.54 28.23
C LEU A 393 -4.35 17.99 27.79
N GLY A 394 -4.48 18.24 26.48
CA GLY A 394 -4.78 19.57 25.93
C GLY A 394 -3.66 20.58 26.14
N ILE A 395 -2.40 20.13 26.15
CA ILE A 395 -1.22 21.02 26.13
C ILE A 395 -1.13 21.74 24.77
N TYR A 396 -1.54 21.06 23.71
CA TYR A 396 -1.83 21.63 22.40
C TYR A 396 -3.10 20.98 21.82
N ALA A 397 -3.68 21.61 20.80
CA ALA A 397 -4.80 21.03 20.07
C ALA A 397 -4.27 20.20 18.88
N PRO A 398 -4.61 18.91 18.76
CA PRO A 398 -4.16 18.09 17.64
C PRO A 398 -4.79 18.60 16.34
N ALA A 399 -4.00 18.62 15.27
CA ALA A 399 -4.41 19.13 13.98
C ALA A 399 -3.83 18.33 12.81
N GLY A 400 -3.43 17.07 13.04
CA GLY A 400 -3.11 16.14 11.97
C GLY A 400 -4.34 15.84 11.11
N ARG A 401 -4.10 15.41 9.88
CA ARG A 401 -5.12 14.99 8.91
C ARG A 401 -4.73 13.63 8.34
N LEU A 402 -5.71 12.77 8.09
CA LEU A 402 -5.49 11.47 7.46
C LEU A 402 -4.96 11.65 6.03
N ASN A 403 -3.87 10.95 5.71
CA ASN A 403 -3.30 10.87 4.37
C ASN A 403 -3.90 9.73 3.52
N MET A 404 -4.88 9.00 4.07
CA MET A 404 -5.52 7.85 3.45
C MET A 404 -7.02 7.83 3.79
N THR A 405 -7.84 7.30 2.90
CA THR A 405 -9.24 6.96 3.22
C THR A 405 -9.26 5.72 4.11
N TRP A 406 -10.12 5.74 5.13
CA TRP A 406 -10.41 4.59 5.97
C TRP A 406 -11.78 4.04 5.56
N TYR A 407 -11.81 2.77 5.20
CA TYR A 407 -13.00 2.07 4.70
C TYR A 407 -13.78 1.45 5.86
N GLU A 408 -15.08 1.23 5.66
CA GLU A 408 -15.92 0.50 6.62
C GLU A 408 -15.70 -1.02 6.54
N SER A 409 -15.30 -1.56 5.40
CA SER A 409 -14.98 -3.00 5.28
C SER A 409 -13.94 -3.22 4.21
N ILE A 410 -13.19 -4.32 4.32
CA ILE A 410 -12.32 -4.81 3.26
C ILE A 410 -13.14 -5.14 1.98
N ASP A 411 -14.41 -5.49 2.11
CA ASP A 411 -15.31 -5.77 0.97
C ASP A 411 -15.58 -4.54 0.09
N GLN A 412 -15.24 -3.33 0.57
CA GLN A 412 -15.33 -2.10 -0.22
C GLN A 412 -14.12 -1.89 -1.12
N LEU A 413 -13.05 -2.67 -0.95
CA LEU A 413 -11.84 -2.61 -1.75
C LEU A 413 -11.90 -3.63 -2.88
N PRO A 414 -11.31 -3.32 -4.04
CA PRO A 414 -11.13 -4.33 -5.08
C PRO A 414 -10.10 -5.36 -4.62
N ASP A 415 -9.97 -6.43 -5.39
CA ASP A 415 -8.89 -7.43 -5.21
C ASP A 415 -7.53 -6.73 -5.07
N ILE A 416 -6.63 -7.27 -4.23
CA ILE A 416 -5.34 -6.65 -3.94
C ILE A 416 -4.49 -6.46 -5.20
N ASP A 417 -4.65 -7.33 -6.20
CA ASP A 417 -3.95 -7.29 -7.48
C ASP A 417 -4.62 -6.38 -8.53
N ASP A 418 -5.77 -5.75 -8.21
CA ASP A 418 -6.40 -4.75 -9.07
C ASP A 418 -5.83 -3.34 -8.82
N TYR A 419 -5.01 -2.89 -9.78
CA TYR A 419 -4.37 -1.57 -9.78
C TYR A 419 -5.12 -0.51 -10.62
N ASP A 420 -6.30 -0.81 -11.17
CA ASP A 420 -7.14 0.23 -11.80
C ASP A 420 -7.80 1.08 -10.72
N ILE A 421 -7.20 2.24 -10.44
CA ILE A 421 -7.72 3.17 -9.43
C ILE A 421 -9.06 3.82 -9.82
N ILE A 422 -9.43 3.81 -11.11
CA ILE A 422 -10.64 4.43 -11.65
C ILE A 422 -11.82 3.45 -11.54
N LYS A 423 -11.67 2.24 -12.09
CA LYS A 423 -12.72 1.20 -12.05
C LYS A 423 -12.77 0.45 -10.73
N GLY A 424 -11.61 0.11 -10.18
CA GLY A 424 -11.50 -0.50 -8.86
C GLY A 424 -11.84 0.48 -7.74
N LYS A 425 -11.92 1.78 -8.04
CA LYS A 425 -12.34 2.85 -7.12
C LYS A 425 -11.58 2.84 -5.78
N ARG A 426 -10.35 2.32 -5.78
CA ARG A 426 -9.57 2.06 -4.57
C ARG A 426 -9.24 3.33 -3.81
N THR A 427 -9.08 4.48 -4.46
CA THR A 427 -8.58 5.71 -3.83
C THR A 427 -9.70 6.72 -3.57
N TYR A 428 -9.49 7.69 -2.67
CA TYR A 428 -10.42 8.80 -2.40
C TYR A 428 -10.85 9.57 -3.66
N ARG A 429 -10.03 9.51 -4.72
CA ARG A 429 -10.31 10.16 -6.00
C ARG A 429 -11.50 9.56 -6.73
N TYR A 430 -11.80 8.27 -6.52
CA TYR A 430 -12.82 7.55 -7.29
C TYR A 430 -13.78 6.73 -6.44
N PHE A 431 -13.46 6.55 -5.15
CA PHE A 431 -14.32 5.85 -4.20
C PHE A 431 -15.64 6.60 -3.98
N ASP A 432 -16.74 5.99 -4.40
CA ASP A 432 -18.10 6.53 -4.26
C ASP A 432 -18.94 5.77 -3.23
N GLY A 433 -18.32 4.88 -2.46
CA GLY A 433 -18.91 4.22 -1.31
C GLY A 433 -18.92 5.11 -0.07
N LYS A 434 -19.41 4.55 1.05
CA LYS A 434 -19.39 5.21 2.35
C LYS A 434 -18.05 4.95 3.04
N GLU A 435 -17.30 6.01 3.31
CA GLU A 435 -16.05 5.94 4.08
C GLU A 435 -16.31 5.91 5.60
N LEU A 436 -15.42 5.26 6.36
CA LEU A 436 -15.35 5.41 7.81
C LEU A 436 -14.76 6.78 8.18
N TYR A 437 -13.61 7.11 7.57
CA TYR A 437 -13.02 8.44 7.62
C TYR A 437 -12.50 8.82 6.23
N PRO A 438 -12.87 9.99 5.68
CA PRO A 438 -12.42 10.38 4.35
C PRO A 438 -10.95 10.84 4.36
N PHE A 439 -10.33 10.85 3.18
CA PHE A 439 -9.03 11.48 2.99
C PHE A 439 -9.04 12.94 3.47
N GLY A 440 -7.96 13.32 4.15
CA GLY A 440 -7.79 14.66 4.71
C GLY A 440 -8.57 14.89 6.00
N TYR A 441 -9.26 13.90 6.57
CA TYR A 441 -10.05 14.07 7.79
C TYR A 441 -9.20 14.18 9.06
N GLY A 442 -9.62 15.02 9.99
CA GLY A 442 -9.06 15.11 11.35
C GLY A 442 -9.67 16.29 12.10
N LEU A 443 -10.12 16.04 13.32
CA LEU A 443 -10.69 17.06 14.21
C LEU A 443 -9.59 17.82 14.95
N THR A 444 -10.00 18.89 15.63
CA THR A 444 -9.21 19.61 16.64
C THR A 444 -10.10 19.97 17.83
N TYR A 445 -9.55 20.65 18.85
CA TYR A 445 -10.28 21.12 20.04
C TYR A 445 -10.96 22.50 19.86
N THR A 446 -11.06 22.97 18.62
CA THR A 446 -11.75 24.20 18.25
C THR A 446 -12.52 24.01 16.94
N THR A 447 -13.20 25.05 16.47
CA THR A 447 -13.91 25.05 15.18
C THR A 447 -13.42 26.19 14.31
N PHE A 448 -13.42 25.98 12.99
CA PHE A 448 -13.00 26.98 12.01
C PHE A 448 -14.13 27.33 11.05
N ALA A 449 -14.21 28.61 10.67
CA ALA A 449 -15.06 29.09 9.59
C ALA A 449 -14.18 29.51 8.40
N TYR A 450 -14.65 29.17 7.21
CA TYR A 450 -14.04 29.52 5.93
C TYR A 450 -14.88 30.63 5.28
N GLU A 451 -14.26 31.77 5.01
CA GLU A 451 -14.94 33.01 4.61
C GLU A 451 -14.20 33.68 3.44
N ASN A 452 -14.84 34.64 2.76
CA ASN A 452 -14.24 35.47 1.71
C ASN A 452 -13.48 34.67 0.64
N TYR A 453 -14.07 33.56 0.19
CA TYR A 453 -13.50 32.65 -0.79
C TYR A 453 -13.62 33.21 -2.21
N GLU A 454 -12.49 33.32 -2.90
CA GLU A 454 -12.41 33.73 -4.30
C GLU A 454 -11.48 32.80 -5.08
N VAL A 455 -11.88 32.48 -6.32
CA VAL A 455 -11.10 31.70 -7.27
C VAL A 455 -11.07 32.46 -8.59
N SER A 456 -9.88 32.64 -9.16
CA SER A 456 -9.69 33.28 -10.45
C SER A 456 -8.51 32.66 -11.19
N LEU A 457 -8.39 32.97 -12.48
CA LEU A 457 -7.17 32.68 -13.24
C LEU A 457 -6.31 33.94 -13.27
N LYS A 458 -5.05 33.81 -12.86
CA LYS A 458 -4.03 34.84 -13.09
C LYS A 458 -3.68 34.91 -14.58
N ASP A 459 -3.53 33.72 -15.17
CA ASP A 459 -3.35 33.44 -16.58
C ASP A 459 -3.79 31.98 -16.85
N ASP A 460 -3.64 31.50 -18.09
CA ASP A 460 -4.04 30.14 -18.49
C ASP A 460 -3.25 29.00 -17.80
N ARG A 461 -2.26 29.33 -16.96
CA ARG A 461 -1.38 28.36 -16.28
C ARG A 461 -1.52 28.37 -14.76
N LEU A 462 -2.06 29.44 -14.16
CA LEU A 462 -2.10 29.62 -12.70
C LEU A 462 -3.50 30.00 -12.21
N LEU A 463 -4.02 29.15 -11.32
CA LEU A 463 -5.18 29.45 -10.48
C LEU A 463 -4.73 30.31 -9.30
N GLN A 464 -5.48 31.38 -9.05
CA GLN A 464 -5.37 32.20 -7.84
C GLN A 464 -6.56 31.91 -6.94
N ILE A 465 -6.25 31.48 -5.72
CA ILE A 465 -7.25 31.19 -4.69
C ILE A 465 -6.95 32.03 -3.48
N SER A 466 -7.96 32.71 -2.96
CA SER A 466 -7.86 33.44 -1.70
C SER A 466 -9.04 33.13 -0.79
N LEU A 467 -8.78 33.06 0.51
CA LEU A 467 -9.79 32.83 1.53
C LEU A 467 -9.34 33.29 2.90
N ASP A 468 -10.30 33.47 3.78
CA ASP A 468 -10.08 33.72 5.19
C ASP A 468 -10.47 32.49 6.01
N VAL A 469 -9.62 32.11 6.96
CA VAL A 469 -9.92 31.10 7.97
C VAL A 469 -9.97 31.74 9.34
N ARG A 470 -11.11 31.62 10.01
CA ARG A 470 -11.33 32.17 11.35
C ARG A 470 -11.49 31.06 12.37
N ASN A 471 -10.72 31.13 13.45
CA ASN A 471 -10.97 30.30 14.62
C ASN A 471 -12.22 30.82 15.35
N THR A 472 -13.25 30.00 15.42
CA THR A 472 -14.57 30.35 15.99
C THR A 472 -14.80 29.78 17.38
N GLY A 473 -13.89 28.94 17.88
CA GLY A 473 -13.95 28.39 19.22
C GLY A 473 -12.98 29.07 20.19
N ASP A 474 -12.76 28.42 21.33
CA ASP A 474 -12.07 28.99 22.50
C ASP A 474 -10.64 28.48 22.68
N THR A 475 -10.17 27.59 21.80
CA THR A 475 -8.83 26.98 21.87
C THR A 475 -7.99 27.39 20.68
N ALA A 476 -6.73 27.79 20.90
CA ALA A 476 -5.79 28.01 19.81
C ALA A 476 -5.43 26.68 19.13
N SER A 477 -5.41 26.65 17.80
CA SER A 477 -5.11 25.45 17.03
C SER A 477 -4.50 25.80 15.68
N ASP A 478 -3.79 24.85 15.09
CA ASP A 478 -3.53 24.86 13.66
C ASP A 478 -4.81 24.50 12.89
N GLU A 479 -4.90 24.94 11.63
CA GLU A 479 -5.85 24.42 10.64
C GLU A 479 -5.10 24.01 9.37
N VAL A 480 -5.48 22.88 8.77
CA VAL A 480 -4.95 22.43 7.49
C VAL A 480 -6.01 22.65 6.41
N VAL A 481 -5.89 23.78 5.73
CA VAL A 481 -6.76 24.15 4.61
C VAL A 481 -6.39 23.32 3.40
N GLN A 482 -7.34 22.55 2.88
CA GLN A 482 -7.13 21.69 1.72
C GLN A 482 -7.94 22.23 0.55
N ILE A 483 -7.31 22.35 -0.62
CA ILE A 483 -7.91 22.82 -1.86
C ILE A 483 -8.07 21.63 -2.80
N TYR A 484 -9.28 21.45 -3.30
CA TYR A 484 -9.62 20.37 -4.23
C TYR A 484 -10.23 20.91 -5.51
N GLY A 485 -10.14 20.12 -6.58
CA GLY A 485 -10.76 20.41 -7.86
C GLY A 485 -11.39 19.18 -8.51
N SER A 486 -12.47 19.39 -9.26
CA SER A 486 -13.06 18.38 -10.14
C SER A 486 -13.73 19.03 -11.34
N ALA A 487 -13.67 18.39 -12.50
CA ALA A 487 -14.39 18.85 -13.69
C ALA A 487 -15.86 18.47 -13.55
N LEU A 488 -16.78 19.40 -13.83
CA LEU A 488 -18.22 19.13 -13.78
C LEU A 488 -18.69 18.22 -14.91
N GLU A 489 -18.07 18.37 -16.08
CA GLU A 489 -18.28 17.55 -17.27
C GLU A 489 -16.92 17.20 -17.87
N SER A 490 -16.79 15.99 -18.43
CA SER A 490 -15.56 15.54 -19.06
C SER A 490 -15.83 14.36 -20.01
N CYS A 491 -15.01 14.25 -21.06
CA CYS A 491 -15.01 13.09 -21.94
C CYS A 491 -14.48 11.80 -21.28
N VAL A 492 -13.86 11.88 -20.09
CA VAL A 492 -13.36 10.74 -19.32
C VAL A 492 -13.87 10.76 -17.89
N LYS A 493 -13.75 9.63 -17.18
CA LYS A 493 -14.05 9.60 -15.75
C LYS A 493 -13.00 10.41 -14.97
N LYS A 494 -13.42 11.57 -14.46
CA LYS A 494 -12.60 12.42 -13.58
C LYS A 494 -12.70 11.97 -12.12
N PRO A 495 -11.69 12.31 -11.31
CA PRO A 495 -11.79 12.19 -9.86
C PRO A 495 -13.00 12.95 -9.32
N ILE A 496 -13.73 12.35 -8.37
CA ILE A 496 -14.78 13.04 -7.60
C ILE A 496 -14.20 14.11 -6.68
N CYS A 497 -12.93 13.93 -6.30
CA CYS A 497 -12.17 14.79 -5.40
C CYS A 497 -10.69 14.63 -5.76
N GLN A 498 -9.99 15.72 -6.06
CA GLN A 498 -8.56 15.71 -6.35
C GLN A 498 -7.89 16.85 -5.59
N LEU A 499 -6.99 16.51 -4.68
CA LEU A 499 -6.21 17.52 -3.94
C LEU A 499 -5.32 18.27 -4.93
N LEU A 500 -5.42 19.59 -4.92
CA LEU A 500 -4.61 20.49 -5.75
C LEU A 500 -3.48 21.14 -4.95
N ASP A 501 -3.78 21.55 -3.72
CA ASP A 501 -2.80 22.13 -2.79
C ASP A 501 -3.35 22.08 -1.36
N PHE A 502 -2.49 22.32 -0.37
CA PHE A 502 -2.91 22.49 1.02
C PHE A 502 -1.93 23.40 1.78
N VAL A 503 -2.42 24.02 2.85
CA VAL A 503 -1.59 24.83 3.73
C VAL A 503 -1.97 24.59 5.20
N ARG A 504 -0.96 24.31 6.02
CA ARG A 504 -1.09 24.32 7.48
C ARG A 504 -0.87 25.74 7.99
N VAL A 505 -1.92 26.34 8.55
CA VAL A 505 -1.85 27.65 9.19
C VAL A 505 -1.71 27.45 10.69
N LYS A 506 -0.53 27.78 11.22
CA LYS A 506 -0.18 27.47 12.61
C LYS A 506 -0.78 28.43 13.63
N ASN A 507 -1.16 27.90 14.79
CA ASN A 507 -1.49 28.64 16.03
C ASN A 507 -2.48 29.80 15.84
N ILE A 508 -3.63 29.54 15.21
CA ILE A 508 -4.70 30.53 15.06
C ILE A 508 -5.39 30.69 16.43
N ALA A 509 -5.30 31.88 17.02
CA ALA A 509 -5.89 32.17 18.32
C ALA A 509 -7.43 32.23 18.26
N PRO A 510 -8.14 32.04 19.38
CA PRO A 510 -9.60 32.21 19.45
C PRO A 510 -10.07 33.55 18.88
N GLY A 511 -11.04 33.51 17.95
CA GLY A 511 -11.58 34.70 17.27
C GLY A 511 -10.66 35.30 16.20
N GLU A 512 -9.45 34.79 16.01
CA GLU A 512 -8.51 35.28 15.02
C GLU A 512 -8.85 34.80 13.62
N THR A 513 -8.75 35.70 12.64
CA THR A 513 -8.87 35.42 11.20
C THR A 513 -7.49 35.47 10.54
N ARG A 514 -7.19 34.49 9.69
CA ARG A 514 -5.99 34.41 8.86
C ARG A 514 -6.39 34.42 7.39
N HIS A 515 -5.82 35.36 6.65
CA HIS A 515 -5.94 35.41 5.21
C HIS A 515 -4.93 34.46 4.55
N ILE A 516 -5.40 33.70 3.56
CA ILE A 516 -4.63 32.74 2.78
C ILE A 516 -4.76 33.11 1.31
N ALA A 517 -3.63 33.10 0.60
CA ALA A 517 -3.59 33.27 -0.85
C ALA A 517 -2.61 32.26 -1.44
N LEU A 518 -3.07 31.49 -2.42
CA LEU A 518 -2.32 30.41 -3.07
C LEU A 518 -2.31 30.62 -4.59
N GLU A 519 -1.18 30.29 -5.22
CA GLU A 519 -1.07 30.19 -6.68
C GLU A 519 -0.82 28.72 -7.05
N ILE A 520 -1.82 28.09 -7.67
CA ILE A 520 -1.80 26.66 -7.98
C ILE A 520 -1.65 26.48 -9.50
N PRO A 521 -0.71 25.65 -9.98
CA PRO A 521 -0.64 25.32 -11.40
C PRO A 521 -1.94 24.68 -11.89
N VAL A 522 -2.50 25.19 -13.00
CA VAL A 522 -3.66 24.58 -13.68
C VAL A 522 -3.37 23.13 -14.08
N GLU A 523 -2.10 22.81 -14.33
CA GLU A 523 -1.65 21.44 -14.62
C GLU A 523 -1.93 20.43 -13.49
N GLU A 524 -2.18 20.86 -12.26
CA GLU A 524 -2.63 19.96 -11.20
C GLU A 524 -3.98 19.30 -11.53
N LEU A 525 -4.79 19.85 -12.45
CA LEU A 525 -6.05 19.27 -12.94
C LEU A 525 -5.87 18.25 -14.09
N ARG A 526 -4.63 17.94 -14.47
CA ARG A 526 -4.36 17.10 -15.65
C ARG A 526 -4.81 15.65 -15.47
N PHE A 527 -5.18 15.04 -16.59
CA PHE A 527 -5.39 13.61 -16.72
C PHE A 527 -4.55 13.08 -17.89
N TYR A 528 -4.32 11.77 -17.94
CA TYR A 528 -3.64 11.15 -19.07
C TYR A 528 -4.65 10.85 -20.18
N ASP A 529 -4.49 11.49 -21.34
CA ASP A 529 -5.31 11.21 -22.51
C ASP A 529 -4.67 10.11 -23.36
N VAL A 530 -5.38 8.99 -23.52
CA VAL A 530 -4.90 7.82 -24.27
C VAL A 530 -4.81 8.04 -25.79
N ILE A 531 -5.51 9.05 -26.33
CA ILE A 531 -5.47 9.38 -27.76
C ILE A 531 -4.17 10.13 -28.08
N SER A 532 -3.93 11.24 -27.40
CA SER A 532 -2.73 12.08 -27.60
C SER A 532 -1.49 11.58 -26.84
N ARG A 533 -1.64 10.60 -25.93
CA ARG A 533 -0.56 9.94 -25.18
C ARG A 533 0.25 10.91 -24.33
N ARG A 534 -0.45 11.86 -23.71
CA ARG A 534 0.15 12.89 -22.86
C ARG A 534 -0.79 13.27 -21.73
N LEU A 535 -0.20 13.84 -20.68
CA LEU A 535 -0.98 14.54 -19.68
C LEU A 535 -1.54 15.84 -20.28
N MET A 536 -2.82 16.11 -20.04
CA MET A 536 -3.46 17.35 -20.46
C MET A 536 -4.54 17.78 -19.48
N VAL A 537 -4.82 19.09 -19.46
CA VAL A 537 -5.99 19.67 -18.80
C VAL A 537 -7.06 19.85 -19.86
N GLU A 538 -8.25 19.33 -19.60
CA GLU A 538 -9.39 19.49 -20.51
C GLU A 538 -9.97 20.89 -20.36
N GLU A 539 -10.35 21.53 -21.46
CA GLU A 539 -11.19 22.72 -21.33
C GLU A 539 -12.55 22.37 -20.72
N GLY A 540 -13.09 23.27 -19.91
CA GLY A 540 -14.40 23.06 -19.29
C GLY A 540 -14.57 23.81 -17.98
N THR A 541 -15.73 23.64 -17.38
CA THR A 541 -16.03 24.19 -16.05
C THR A 541 -15.57 23.21 -14.98
N TYR A 542 -14.77 23.73 -14.06
CA TYR A 542 -14.28 23.01 -12.90
C TYR A 542 -14.89 23.62 -11.65
N GLU A 543 -15.22 22.77 -10.70
CA GLU A 543 -15.48 23.19 -9.34
C GLU A 543 -14.18 23.14 -8.55
N ILE A 544 -13.84 24.26 -7.92
CA ILE A 544 -12.71 24.41 -7.01
C ILE A 544 -13.25 24.73 -5.64
N TYR A 545 -12.88 23.94 -4.65
CA TYR A 545 -13.39 24.10 -3.29
C TYR A 545 -12.30 23.97 -2.24
N ALA A 546 -12.56 24.57 -1.08
CA ALA A 546 -11.69 24.52 0.08
C ALA A 546 -12.44 24.00 1.30
N GLY A 547 -11.73 23.31 2.18
CA GLY A 547 -12.23 22.93 3.49
C GLY A 547 -11.26 22.05 4.27
N ALA A 548 -11.76 21.45 5.36
CA ALA A 548 -10.93 20.73 6.31
C ALA A 548 -10.65 19.27 5.90
N SER A 549 -11.33 18.75 4.87
CA SER A 549 -11.11 17.40 4.30
C SER A 549 -11.78 17.28 2.92
N CYS A 550 -11.54 16.16 2.23
CA CYS A 550 -12.13 15.89 0.90
C CYS A 550 -13.67 15.83 0.89
N LYS A 551 -14.31 15.56 2.04
CA LYS A 551 -15.80 15.57 2.16
C LYS A 551 -16.33 16.83 2.82
N ASP A 552 -15.48 17.61 3.49
CA ASP A 552 -15.87 18.85 4.12
C ASP A 552 -15.64 20.01 3.15
N LYS A 553 -16.65 20.26 2.32
CA LYS A 553 -16.66 21.33 1.33
C LYS A 553 -17.19 22.61 1.95
N ALA A 554 -16.34 23.32 2.68
CA ALA A 554 -16.73 24.52 3.42
C ALA A 554 -17.10 25.70 2.49
N VAL A 555 -16.33 25.90 1.42
CA VAL A 555 -16.55 26.95 0.41
C VAL A 555 -16.20 26.43 -0.98
N SER A 556 -16.90 26.89 -2.02
CA SER A 556 -16.66 26.46 -3.40
C SER A 556 -17.02 27.52 -4.43
N ALA A 557 -16.38 27.43 -5.60
CA ALA A 557 -16.63 28.27 -6.74
C ALA A 557 -16.43 27.45 -8.03
N GLU A 558 -17.20 27.79 -9.05
CA GLU A 558 -17.00 27.27 -10.40
C GLU A 558 -16.11 28.22 -11.19
N ILE A 559 -15.22 27.67 -12.00
CA ILE A 559 -14.36 28.43 -12.90
C ILE A 559 -14.20 27.70 -14.23
N PHE A 560 -14.25 28.45 -15.31
CA PHE A 560 -13.94 27.93 -16.65
C PHE A 560 -12.43 27.91 -16.85
N ILE A 561 -11.88 26.76 -17.21
CA ILE A 561 -10.45 26.57 -17.51
C ILE A 561 -10.28 26.49 -19.02
N PRO A 562 -9.48 27.38 -19.65
CA PRO A 562 -9.18 27.34 -21.08
C PRO A 562 -8.12 26.26 -21.38
N GLY A 563 -8.50 25.00 -21.20
CA GLY A 563 -7.65 23.83 -21.43
C GLY A 563 -7.58 23.38 -22.90
N GLY A 564 -7.08 22.16 -23.10
CA GLY A 564 -7.06 21.50 -24.40
C GLY A 564 -8.36 20.75 -24.68
N LYS A 565 -8.72 20.66 -25.97
CA LYS A 565 -9.74 19.73 -26.46
C LYS A 565 -9.10 18.38 -26.74
N ARG A 566 -9.83 17.30 -26.42
CA ARG A 566 -9.42 15.96 -26.83
C ARG A 566 -9.41 15.86 -28.35
N GLY A 567 -8.38 15.21 -28.88
CA GLY A 567 -8.26 14.95 -30.32
C GLY A 567 -9.12 13.77 -30.78
N VAL A 568 -9.08 13.52 -32.08
CA VAL A 568 -9.67 12.32 -32.70
C VAL A 568 -8.59 11.26 -32.89
N ARG A 569 -8.93 10.00 -32.68
CA ARG A 569 -8.03 8.86 -32.84
C ARG A 569 -7.88 8.51 -34.33
N ASP A 570 -6.70 8.79 -34.87
CA ASP A 570 -6.29 8.34 -36.20
C ASP A 570 -5.91 6.85 -36.16
N LEU A 571 -6.82 6.00 -36.64
CA LEU A 571 -6.60 4.55 -36.72
C LEU A 571 -5.86 4.14 -38.00
N SER A 572 -5.47 5.04 -38.90
CA SER A 572 -4.66 4.68 -40.08
C SER A 572 -3.23 4.28 -39.68
N ALA A 573 -2.77 4.77 -38.52
CA ALA A 573 -1.56 4.35 -37.84
C ALA A 573 -1.81 3.17 -36.88
N PHE A 574 -0.74 2.51 -36.45
CA PHE A 574 -0.82 1.49 -35.41
C PHE A 574 -1.24 2.10 -34.07
N THR A 575 -2.38 1.66 -33.56
CA THR A 575 -2.88 2.02 -32.23
C THR A 575 -2.60 0.87 -31.27
N ALA A 576 -1.87 1.13 -30.19
CA ALA A 576 -1.62 0.12 -29.17
C ALA A 576 -2.94 -0.32 -28.52
N ALA A 577 -3.09 -1.62 -28.26
CA ALA A 577 -4.34 -2.16 -27.75
C ALA A 577 -4.62 -1.74 -26.29
N ASP A 578 -3.60 -1.37 -25.53
CA ASP A 578 -3.72 -0.86 -24.15
C ASP A 578 -4.11 0.63 -24.09
N HIS A 579 -4.31 1.29 -25.24
CA HIS A 579 -4.79 2.68 -25.32
C HIS A 579 -6.31 2.74 -25.51
N TYR A 580 -7.04 1.82 -24.89
CA TYR A 580 -8.50 1.81 -24.85
C TYR A 580 -9.03 2.94 -23.95
N ASP A 581 -10.28 3.33 -24.18
CA ASP A 581 -11.03 4.29 -23.37
C ASP A 581 -11.79 3.62 -22.22
N ASP A 582 -12.10 2.34 -22.39
CA ASP A 582 -12.82 1.53 -21.41
C ASP A 582 -12.54 0.03 -21.64
N TYR A 583 -12.76 -0.77 -20.61
CA TYR A 583 -12.60 -2.22 -20.71
C TYR A 583 -13.48 -2.99 -19.72
N GLU A 584 -13.66 -4.28 -19.95
CA GLU A 584 -14.25 -5.21 -18.97
C GLU A 584 -13.52 -6.54 -19.04
N ASN A 585 -13.16 -7.13 -17.90
CA ASN A 585 -12.53 -8.45 -17.83
C ASN A 585 -11.28 -8.59 -18.73
N MET A 586 -10.42 -7.57 -18.73
CA MET A 586 -9.18 -7.52 -19.51
C MET A 586 -7.95 -7.37 -18.61
N TYR A 587 -6.82 -7.90 -19.05
CA TYR A 587 -5.53 -7.86 -18.37
C TYR A 587 -4.40 -7.51 -19.35
N LEU A 588 -3.44 -6.71 -18.90
CA LEU A 588 -2.28 -6.32 -19.69
C LEU A 588 -1.15 -7.34 -19.53
N THR A 589 -0.58 -7.79 -20.63
CA THR A 589 0.54 -8.73 -20.65
C THR A 589 1.59 -8.32 -21.69
N GLU A 590 2.71 -9.04 -21.71
CA GLU A 590 3.73 -8.86 -22.74
C GLU A 590 3.16 -9.20 -24.12
N GLY A 591 3.46 -8.34 -25.10
CA GLY A 591 2.98 -8.48 -26.47
C GLY A 591 4.11 -8.64 -27.47
N HIS A 592 3.90 -8.12 -28.67
CA HIS A 592 4.79 -8.27 -29.81
C HIS A 592 5.22 -6.90 -30.34
N PHE A 593 6.43 -6.80 -30.89
CA PHE A 593 7.00 -5.55 -31.43
C PHE A 593 7.01 -4.38 -30.42
N ASN A 594 7.34 -4.66 -29.15
CA ASN A 594 7.31 -3.69 -28.04
C ASN A 594 5.92 -3.10 -27.73
N PHE A 595 4.84 -3.65 -28.28
CA PHE A 595 3.49 -3.38 -27.80
C PHE A 595 3.18 -4.29 -26.62
N LYS A 596 2.44 -3.77 -25.63
CA LYS A 596 1.76 -4.61 -24.65
C LYS A 596 0.58 -5.29 -25.33
N ALA A 597 0.28 -6.52 -24.93
CA ALA A 597 -0.93 -7.19 -25.35
C ALA A 597 -2.02 -7.04 -24.29
N VAL A 598 -3.25 -6.92 -24.74
CA VAL A 598 -4.44 -6.97 -23.87
C VAL A 598 -5.12 -8.32 -24.10
N ARG A 599 -5.41 -9.04 -23.01
CA ARG A 599 -6.03 -10.37 -23.05
C ARG A 599 -7.21 -10.46 -22.09
N VAL A 600 -8.10 -11.42 -22.32
CA VAL A 600 -9.19 -11.71 -21.38
C VAL A 600 -8.60 -12.21 -20.05
N GLN A 601 -9.08 -11.66 -18.92
CA GLN A 601 -8.61 -12.02 -17.58
C GLN A 601 -9.21 -13.36 -17.12
N ASP A 602 -10.54 -13.41 -17.00
CA ASP A 602 -11.32 -14.63 -16.78
C ASP A 602 -11.85 -15.14 -18.12
N GLU A 603 -11.15 -16.13 -18.69
CA GLU A 603 -11.44 -16.70 -20.01
C GLU A 603 -12.80 -17.41 -20.09
N THR A 604 -13.49 -17.62 -18.95
CA THR A 604 -14.87 -18.16 -18.92
C THR A 604 -15.93 -17.10 -19.21
N LYS A 605 -15.55 -15.83 -19.16
CA LYS A 605 -16.40 -14.66 -19.43
C LYS A 605 -15.94 -13.94 -20.69
N GLU A 606 -16.80 -13.06 -21.20
CA GLU A 606 -16.42 -12.16 -22.28
C GLU A 606 -15.51 -11.06 -21.72
N GLY A 607 -14.50 -10.69 -22.50
CA GLY A 607 -13.71 -9.48 -22.29
C GLY A 607 -14.14 -8.40 -23.27
N VAL A 608 -14.09 -7.13 -22.86
CA VAL A 608 -14.51 -6.00 -23.69
C VAL A 608 -13.41 -4.95 -23.72
N LEU A 609 -13.17 -4.38 -24.91
CA LEU A 609 -12.36 -3.18 -25.12
C LEU A 609 -13.19 -2.14 -25.86
N VAL A 610 -13.12 -0.89 -25.42
CA VAL A 610 -13.82 0.23 -26.06
C VAL A 610 -12.82 1.29 -26.47
N TYR A 611 -12.91 1.75 -27.71
CA TYR A 611 -12.14 2.86 -28.26
C TYR A 611 -13.13 3.91 -28.76
N ARG A 612 -13.10 5.09 -28.14
CA ARG A 612 -13.96 6.22 -28.50
C ARG A 612 -13.21 7.17 -29.42
N ASP A 613 -13.95 8.10 -30.00
CA ASP A 613 -13.44 9.18 -30.85
C ASP A 613 -12.60 8.67 -32.04
N CYS A 614 -13.00 7.57 -32.68
CA CYS A 614 -12.28 6.98 -33.80
C CYS A 614 -12.66 7.63 -35.14
N ASP A 615 -11.67 8.04 -35.92
CA ASP A 615 -11.89 8.45 -37.32
C ASP A 615 -11.99 7.21 -38.21
N LEU A 616 -13.19 6.98 -38.76
CA LEU A 616 -13.49 5.88 -39.68
C LEU A 616 -13.86 6.36 -41.09
N SER A 617 -13.63 7.62 -41.43
CA SER A 617 -14.11 8.24 -42.67
C SER A 617 -13.70 7.45 -43.93
N ASP A 618 -12.45 6.99 -43.98
CA ASP A 618 -11.88 6.23 -45.11
C ASP A 618 -11.69 4.72 -44.81
N ALA A 619 -12.25 4.20 -43.73
CA ALA A 619 -11.99 2.83 -43.28
C ALA A 619 -12.81 1.80 -44.09
N ALA A 620 -12.17 0.75 -44.59
CA ALA A 620 -12.86 -0.40 -45.21
C ALA A 620 -12.68 -1.70 -44.41
N VAL A 621 -11.59 -1.80 -43.64
CA VAL A 621 -11.23 -2.99 -42.86
C VAL A 621 -10.61 -2.55 -41.53
N LEU A 622 -10.98 -3.24 -40.46
CA LEU A 622 -10.31 -3.21 -39.16
C LEU A 622 -9.33 -4.38 -39.08
N ALA A 623 -8.04 -4.09 -38.94
CA ALA A 623 -7.00 -5.08 -38.74
C ALA A 623 -6.59 -5.13 -37.26
N LEU A 624 -6.59 -6.33 -36.67
CA LEU A 624 -6.25 -6.60 -35.28
C LEU A 624 -5.05 -7.54 -35.24
N HIS A 625 -3.96 -7.18 -34.54
CA HIS A 625 -2.80 -8.06 -34.39
C HIS A 625 -2.98 -8.95 -33.17
N VAL A 626 -3.34 -10.21 -33.42
CA VAL A 626 -3.84 -11.13 -32.39
C VAL A 626 -2.99 -12.38 -32.24
N LYS A 627 -2.99 -12.96 -31.03
CA LYS A 627 -2.44 -14.30 -30.75
C LYS A 627 -3.43 -15.09 -29.94
N SER A 628 -3.51 -16.39 -30.23
CA SER A 628 -4.32 -17.35 -29.49
C SER A 628 -3.68 -18.73 -29.54
N GLU A 629 -3.55 -19.35 -28.38
CA GLU A 629 -2.97 -20.66 -28.23
C GLU A 629 -4.07 -21.73 -28.17
N ARG A 630 -5.10 -21.55 -27.35
CA ARG A 630 -6.17 -22.55 -27.16
C ARG A 630 -7.39 -22.34 -28.06
N GLY A 631 -7.42 -21.21 -28.75
CA GLY A 631 -8.55 -20.78 -29.56
C GLY A 631 -9.51 -19.92 -28.76
N GLY A 632 -10.14 -18.98 -29.45
CA GLY A 632 -11.19 -18.13 -28.92
C GLY A 632 -11.72 -17.21 -30.01
N SER A 633 -12.28 -16.07 -29.65
CA SER A 633 -12.91 -15.18 -30.64
C SER A 633 -12.72 -13.71 -30.33
N VAL A 634 -12.73 -12.89 -31.38
CA VAL A 634 -12.89 -11.43 -31.30
C VAL A 634 -14.00 -10.99 -32.24
N GLU A 635 -14.99 -10.28 -31.72
CA GLU A 635 -16.06 -9.65 -32.50
C GLU A 635 -15.91 -8.13 -32.40
N ALA A 636 -15.98 -7.44 -33.54
CA ALA A 636 -15.89 -6.00 -33.58
C ALA A 636 -17.27 -5.36 -33.81
N PHE A 637 -17.56 -4.32 -33.05
CA PHE A 637 -18.74 -3.49 -33.18
C PHE A 637 -18.33 -2.06 -33.51
N VAL A 638 -19.08 -1.41 -34.38
CA VAL A 638 -18.97 0.02 -34.66
C VAL A 638 -20.30 0.67 -34.33
N ASP A 639 -20.29 1.63 -33.40
CA ASP A 639 -21.49 2.33 -32.93
C ASP A 639 -22.65 1.38 -32.56
N GLY A 640 -22.30 0.28 -31.89
CA GLY A 640 -23.22 -0.78 -31.45
C GLY A 640 -23.59 -1.82 -32.52
N VAL A 641 -23.18 -1.66 -33.78
CA VAL A 641 -23.49 -2.61 -34.87
C VAL A 641 -22.33 -3.59 -35.07
N SER A 642 -22.63 -4.90 -35.05
CA SER A 642 -21.61 -5.95 -35.29
C SER A 642 -21.10 -5.91 -36.72
N MET A 643 -19.78 -5.77 -36.88
CA MET A 643 -19.06 -5.77 -38.15
C MET A 643 -18.56 -7.16 -38.55
N GLY A 644 -18.70 -8.14 -37.64
CA GLY A 644 -18.24 -9.51 -37.81
C GLY A 644 -17.21 -9.91 -36.76
N SER A 645 -16.82 -11.18 -36.82
CA SER A 645 -15.92 -11.79 -35.85
C SER A 645 -14.88 -12.70 -36.51
N PHE A 646 -13.83 -12.96 -35.73
CA PHE A 646 -12.89 -14.06 -35.95
C PHE A 646 -13.03 -15.06 -34.81
N THR A 647 -12.97 -16.35 -35.13
CA THR A 647 -12.98 -17.45 -34.16
C THR A 647 -11.94 -18.50 -34.57
N GLY A 648 -11.04 -18.86 -33.66
CA GLY A 648 -10.00 -19.86 -33.89
C GLY A 648 -8.76 -19.65 -33.03
N ASP A 649 -7.75 -20.49 -33.24
CA ASP A 649 -6.38 -20.27 -32.74
C ASP A 649 -5.49 -19.66 -33.85
N THR A 650 -4.32 -19.13 -33.47
CA THR A 650 -3.36 -18.56 -34.44
C THR A 650 -2.25 -19.53 -34.84
N ARG A 651 -2.39 -20.83 -34.55
CA ARG A 651 -1.43 -21.88 -34.99
C ARG A 651 -1.51 -22.15 -36.49
N THR A 652 -2.63 -21.81 -37.12
CA THR A 652 -2.96 -22.23 -38.48
C THR A 652 -2.53 -21.24 -39.57
N CYS A 653 -2.04 -20.06 -39.19
CA CYS A 653 -1.92 -18.94 -40.11
C CYS A 653 -0.66 -18.93 -41.02
N GLU A 654 0.22 -19.93 -40.91
CA GLU A 654 1.46 -19.99 -41.69
C GLU A 654 1.29 -20.15 -43.22
N PHE A 655 0.21 -20.72 -43.78
CA PHE A 655 -0.11 -20.53 -45.22
C PHE A 655 -1.51 -20.99 -45.66
N ARG A 656 -1.98 -20.29 -46.72
CA ARG A 656 -3.23 -20.36 -47.50
C ARG A 656 -3.54 -21.73 -48.14
N SER A 657 -4.85 -21.94 -48.37
CA SER A 657 -5.48 -22.84 -49.36
C SER A 657 -4.63 -24.01 -49.88
N ALA A 658 -4.72 -25.15 -49.21
CA ALA A 658 -4.37 -26.42 -49.84
C ALA A 658 -5.35 -26.71 -51.00
N PRO A 659 -4.90 -27.31 -52.12
CA PRO A 659 -5.81 -27.82 -53.16
C PRO A 659 -6.83 -28.79 -52.54
N LYS A 660 -8.01 -29.00 -53.14
CA LYS A 660 -9.00 -29.97 -52.63
C LYS A 660 -8.31 -31.28 -52.23
N LEU A 661 -8.29 -31.54 -50.93
CA LEU A 661 -7.52 -32.60 -50.30
C LEU A 661 -8.28 -33.93 -50.34
N ASP A 662 -7.55 -35.03 -50.54
CA ASP A 662 -8.06 -36.37 -50.27
C ASP A 662 -8.03 -36.67 -48.75
N ARG A 663 -8.60 -37.81 -48.36
CA ARG A 663 -8.77 -38.24 -46.95
C ARG A 663 -7.47 -38.27 -46.14
N TYR A 664 -6.29 -38.42 -46.75
CA TYR A 664 -5.02 -38.58 -46.04
C TYR A 664 -4.43 -37.25 -45.57
N ALA A 665 -4.78 -36.13 -46.22
CA ALA A 665 -4.26 -34.83 -45.85
C ALA A 665 -5.02 -34.19 -44.67
N GLU A 666 -6.25 -34.62 -44.34
CA GLU A 666 -6.94 -34.18 -43.11
C GLU A 666 -6.25 -34.71 -41.85
N GLU A 667 -5.72 -35.93 -41.87
CA GLU A 667 -4.93 -36.49 -40.77
C GLU A 667 -3.56 -35.83 -40.65
N GLU A 668 -2.89 -35.54 -41.78
CA GLU A 668 -1.59 -34.84 -41.79
C GLU A 668 -1.70 -33.40 -41.29
N VAL A 669 -2.81 -32.70 -41.60
CA VAL A 669 -3.08 -31.35 -41.05
C VAL A 669 -3.33 -31.40 -39.54
N LYS A 670 -4.05 -32.41 -39.03
CA LYS A 670 -4.26 -32.59 -37.58
C LYS A 670 -2.93 -32.87 -36.85
N GLU A 671 -2.07 -33.71 -37.43
CA GLU A 671 -0.73 -33.99 -36.90
C GLU A 671 0.16 -32.73 -36.94
N ARG A 672 0.22 -32.00 -38.06
CA ARG A 672 1.02 -30.76 -38.17
C ARG A 672 0.55 -29.66 -37.21
N ASN A 673 -0.76 -29.48 -37.04
CA ASN A 673 -1.32 -28.50 -36.11
C ASN A 673 -0.97 -28.83 -34.65
N ARG A 674 -0.64 -30.10 -34.34
CA ARG A 674 -0.24 -30.54 -33.00
C ARG A 674 1.15 -30.04 -32.58
N TYR A 675 2.01 -29.70 -33.54
CA TYR A 675 3.40 -29.29 -33.30
C TYR A 675 3.68 -27.82 -33.67
N ARG A 676 2.66 -27.03 -34.06
CA ARG A 676 2.81 -25.61 -34.42
C ARG A 676 2.69 -24.69 -33.22
N GLU A 677 3.63 -23.77 -33.11
CA GLU A 677 3.59 -22.73 -32.09
C GLU A 677 2.69 -21.56 -32.54
N PRO A 678 1.79 -21.06 -31.68
CA PRO A 678 0.98 -19.89 -31.97
C PRO A 678 1.84 -18.63 -32.17
N ILE A 679 1.63 -17.94 -33.28
CA ILE A 679 2.26 -16.64 -33.58
C ILE A 679 1.25 -15.50 -33.46
N TYR A 680 1.73 -14.26 -33.39
CA TYR A 680 0.86 -13.12 -33.60
C TYR A 680 0.62 -12.90 -35.10
N GLU A 681 -0.64 -12.67 -35.49
CA GLU A 681 -1.03 -12.40 -36.88
C GLU A 681 -2.16 -11.37 -36.97
N ASP A 682 -2.24 -10.67 -38.11
CA ASP A 682 -3.29 -9.71 -38.39
C ASP A 682 -4.58 -10.43 -38.85
N VAL A 683 -5.66 -10.22 -38.08
CA VAL A 683 -7.02 -10.60 -38.42
C VAL A 683 -7.76 -9.39 -38.98
N GLU A 684 -8.40 -9.55 -40.13
CA GLU A 684 -9.13 -8.49 -40.83
C GLU A 684 -10.65 -8.67 -40.68
N ILE A 685 -11.34 -7.66 -40.15
CA ILE A 685 -12.80 -7.57 -40.08
C ILE A 685 -13.29 -6.48 -41.04
N SER A 686 -14.29 -6.78 -41.87
CA SER A 686 -14.84 -5.84 -42.85
C SER A 686 -15.62 -4.72 -42.15
N LEU A 687 -15.40 -3.47 -42.56
CA LEU A 687 -16.15 -2.29 -42.11
C LEU A 687 -17.06 -1.71 -43.21
N ALA A 688 -17.30 -2.47 -44.28
CA ALA A 688 -18.06 -2.02 -45.45
C ALA A 688 -19.51 -1.65 -45.12
N ASP A 689 -20.14 -2.37 -44.19
CA ASP A 689 -21.54 -2.20 -43.80
C ASP A 689 -21.70 -1.40 -42.49
N ARG A 690 -20.67 -0.63 -42.10
CA ARG A 690 -20.72 0.19 -40.89
C ARG A 690 -21.80 1.29 -40.98
N PRO A 691 -22.38 1.71 -39.84
CA PRO A 691 -23.20 2.92 -39.78
C PRO A 691 -22.44 4.12 -40.35
N GLN A 692 -23.12 4.91 -41.20
CA GLN A 692 -22.59 6.20 -41.64
C GLN A 692 -22.90 7.23 -40.55
N THR A 693 -21.88 7.70 -39.85
CA THR A 693 -21.98 8.74 -38.83
C THR A 693 -21.36 10.03 -39.35
N ASP A 694 -21.98 11.18 -39.06
CA ASP A 694 -21.50 12.50 -39.49
C ASP A 694 -20.30 13.00 -38.63
N GLY A 695 -19.61 12.11 -37.92
CA GLY A 695 -18.60 12.46 -36.91
C GLY A 695 -17.64 11.30 -36.60
N VAL A 696 -17.24 11.21 -35.33
CA VAL A 696 -16.38 10.13 -34.83
C VAL A 696 -17.21 8.92 -34.39
N SER A 697 -16.63 7.74 -34.46
CA SER A 697 -17.28 6.48 -34.08
C SER A 697 -16.64 5.84 -32.84
N GLU A 698 -17.40 4.97 -32.19
CA GLU A 698 -16.91 4.03 -31.18
C GLU A 698 -16.61 2.67 -31.83
N ILE A 699 -15.43 2.11 -31.54
CA ILE A 699 -15.12 0.70 -31.79
C ILE A 699 -15.17 -0.05 -30.46
N ARG A 700 -16.00 -1.09 -30.40
CA ARG A 700 -16.05 -2.03 -29.27
C ARG A 700 -15.62 -3.41 -29.73
N LEU A 701 -14.62 -3.99 -29.08
CA LEU A 701 -14.16 -5.36 -29.31
C LEU A 701 -14.66 -6.26 -28.18
N VAL A 702 -15.27 -7.39 -28.52
CA VAL A 702 -15.69 -8.42 -27.56
C VAL A 702 -14.84 -9.66 -27.79
N LEU A 703 -14.08 -10.06 -26.78
CA LEU A 703 -13.12 -11.14 -26.82
C LEU A 703 -13.61 -12.32 -25.96
N LYS A 704 -13.31 -13.55 -26.38
CA LYS A 704 -13.55 -14.77 -25.58
C LYS A 704 -12.37 -15.71 -25.69
N GLY A 705 -12.19 -16.56 -24.68
CA GLY A 705 -11.07 -17.50 -24.60
C GLY A 705 -9.74 -16.75 -24.42
N ASP A 706 -8.66 -17.31 -24.95
CA ASP A 706 -7.31 -16.83 -24.69
C ASP A 706 -6.81 -15.75 -25.67
N MET A 707 -7.71 -15.00 -26.32
CA MET A 707 -7.33 -13.95 -27.27
C MET A 707 -6.44 -12.91 -26.62
N ARG A 708 -5.36 -12.56 -27.32
CA ARG A 708 -4.46 -11.45 -26.99
C ARG A 708 -4.40 -10.51 -28.18
N ILE A 709 -4.50 -9.20 -27.97
CA ILE A 709 -4.38 -8.17 -29.02
C ILE A 709 -3.24 -7.21 -28.67
N CYS A 710 -2.30 -6.97 -29.58
CA CYS A 710 -1.21 -6.00 -29.37
C CYS A 710 -1.55 -4.60 -29.90
N TYR A 711 -2.15 -4.53 -31.08
CA TYR A 711 -2.50 -3.27 -31.72
C TYR A 711 -3.66 -3.46 -32.70
N LEU A 712 -4.26 -2.35 -33.08
CA LEU A 712 -5.29 -2.26 -34.11
C LEU A 712 -5.01 -1.10 -35.08
N ARG A 713 -5.53 -1.21 -36.29
CA ARG A 713 -5.53 -0.14 -37.31
C ARG A 713 -6.65 -0.35 -38.33
N VAL A 714 -6.99 0.69 -39.08
CA VAL A 714 -7.90 0.61 -40.23
C VAL A 714 -7.16 0.69 -41.56
N LEU A 715 -7.71 0.02 -42.57
CA LEU A 715 -7.20 0.00 -43.95
C LEU A 715 -8.24 0.55 -44.91
N LYS A 716 -7.81 1.31 -45.93
CA LYS A 716 -8.70 1.85 -46.98
C LYS A 716 -9.21 0.79 -47.97
N ASN A 717 -8.53 -0.35 -48.08
CA ASN A 717 -8.90 -1.49 -48.93
C ASN A 717 -8.52 -2.79 -48.23
N LYS A 718 -9.17 -3.91 -48.57
CA LYS A 718 -8.68 -5.25 -48.19
C LYS A 718 -7.25 -5.43 -48.69
N SER A 719 -6.34 -5.84 -47.81
CA SER A 719 -4.97 -6.11 -48.24
C SER A 719 -4.96 -7.38 -49.10
N THR A 720 -4.53 -7.27 -50.37
CA THR A 720 -4.19 -8.46 -51.18
C THR A 720 -2.71 -8.86 -51.02
N GLY A 721 -1.93 -8.10 -50.25
CA GLY A 721 -0.49 -8.30 -50.04
C GLY A 721 -0.07 -7.91 -48.63
N LYS A 722 0.71 -8.79 -48.00
CA LYS A 722 1.28 -8.65 -46.65
C LYS A 722 2.11 -7.37 -46.54
N ILE A 723 1.97 -6.67 -45.42
CA ILE A 723 2.92 -5.63 -44.98
C ILE A 723 4.21 -6.36 -44.59
N GLN A 724 5.28 -6.19 -45.36
CA GLN A 724 6.63 -6.47 -44.84
C GLN A 724 6.98 -5.35 -43.87
N MET A 725 6.87 -5.63 -42.57
CA MET A 725 7.56 -4.82 -41.56
C MET A 725 9.06 -5.11 -41.75
N GLY A 726 9.77 -4.17 -42.37
CA GLY A 726 11.22 -4.22 -42.42
C GLY A 726 11.76 -4.17 -41.00
N VAL A 727 12.59 -5.15 -40.65
CA VAL A 727 13.42 -5.11 -39.44
C VAL A 727 14.30 -3.87 -39.58
N ALA A 728 14.02 -2.83 -38.81
CA ALA A 728 14.97 -1.75 -38.62
C ALA A 728 16.06 -2.28 -37.68
N ASN A 729 17.26 -2.47 -38.23
CA ASN A 729 18.49 -2.68 -37.46
C ASN A 729 18.84 -1.45 -36.64
#